data_AF-A0A7V9SEI8-F1
#
_entry.id   AF-A0A7V9SEI8-F1
#
_cell.length_a   1.000
_cell.length_b   1.000
_cell.length_c   1.000
_cell.angle_alpha   90.00
_cell.angle_beta   90.00
_cell.angle_gamma   90.00
#
_symmetry.space_group_name_H-M   'P 1'
#
loop_
_entity.id
_entity.type
_entity.pdbx_description
1 polymer ?
#
loop_
_entity_poly.entity_id
_entity_poly.type
_entity_poly.pdbx_seq_one_letter_code
_entity_poly.pdbx_strand_id
1 'polypeptide(L)'
;MPDHDDQDRPHRENTSLMLWQRVRRVVGVVLAQALLLALLALIIPGFRFTDAVAVIPAAAAITLAQSLLWPIVYGIAARFGPLLFPVLSFVLTGALVTFAASLDDRLDVGGVEVADLWTGILVALGLTAGNTLLAALFSRDDEPAYDRFVTEPLRRRYHGVAKSSTSGFLFLEIDGLSEPVLRDAIARGYMPTLGRWLKSGSHTLLRWDPDLSSQTSASQAGILLGSNEGIPAFRWWDKPRQELLVSSSRTTAQTLESALSTGNGLLAHGGAGRWNAFSGNAAENIGVYSVFGDPSKGSANTLLGYLLSPYMLSRILTLFVVDVVREWWQAWQQRRQNVLPRVHRGLKYSFIRAGTTTAMQEASRHILTADVLRGTPAVYNTFFGYDEVAHHSGIDRADSLKILTTLDTIFAHLERVARAAPRPYHLIVLSDHGQSQGTTFLQKYGLSLADLTHQLVAPDGATRMMAMLQTDEAMGHVNVALSEAVQGVSRTAAVLRRVLKPRMSDGEVALGQPKTRRAEATAAEMADVVVLASGNLGVISFPGWPERMSLEQLDAAFPRLIAGLVDHPGIAFALVHSEEYGPLAVGETGAHHLRDGVIDGEDPLIPFGPNATRHLLREAEFANIPELVISEPDPVSGEVPAFEELVGNHGGLGGSQREPFLLYPDTFDPGAEEIVGAGHLHDVLKGWIEGEQGGGDSIERWIVHKNVTPGSPPAQKAGEDTWGIA
;
A
#
# COMPACT_ATOMS: atom_id res chain seq x y z
N MET A 1 3.44 61.95 16.61
CA MET A 1 3.60 62.98 15.56
C MET A 1 5.09 63.19 15.35
N PRO A 2 5.59 63.22 14.10
CA PRO A 2 5.75 62.09 13.17
C PRO A 2 7.21 62.04 12.64
N ASP A 3 7.73 60.98 11.99
CA ASP A 3 7.45 60.39 10.67
C ASP A 3 7.64 58.85 10.74
N HIS A 4 6.79 57.92 10.30
CA HIS A 4 6.02 57.68 9.06
C HIS A 4 6.84 57.46 7.77
N ASP A 5 6.60 56.29 7.17
CA ASP A 5 6.99 55.76 5.84
C ASP A 5 8.41 55.22 5.60
N ASP A 6 8.56 53.88 5.65
CA ASP A 6 9.07 53.08 4.50
C ASP A 6 8.82 51.56 4.70
N GLN A 7 7.57 51.14 4.92
CA GLN A 7 7.16 49.72 4.85
C GLN A 7 5.93 49.57 3.94
N ASP A 8 6.11 49.86 2.66
CA ASP A 8 5.24 49.32 1.60
C ASP A 8 5.94 49.51 0.24
N ARG A 9 6.90 48.61 -0.07
CA ARG A 9 7.32 48.39 -1.45
C ARG A 9 6.80 47.02 -1.88
N PRO A 10 5.82 46.93 -2.79
CA PRO A 10 5.49 45.65 -3.37
C PRO A 10 6.74 45.11 -4.06
N HIS A 11 7.10 43.86 -3.76
CA HIS A 11 8.05 43.10 -4.55
C HIS A 11 7.61 43.21 -6.01
N ARG A 12 8.28 44.08 -6.78
CA ARG A 12 8.30 44.00 -8.24
C ARG A 12 9.06 42.73 -8.56
N GLU A 13 8.38 41.59 -8.44
CA GLU A 13 8.82 40.35 -9.07
C GLU A 13 9.15 40.69 -10.52
N ASN A 14 10.36 40.32 -10.95
CA ASN A 14 10.89 40.63 -12.27
C ASN A 14 9.89 40.14 -13.34
N THR A 15 9.10 41.06 -13.88
CA THR A 15 8.16 40.84 -14.98
C THR A 15 8.87 40.23 -16.19
N SER A 16 10.16 40.52 -16.36
CA SER A 16 11.02 39.92 -17.39
C SER A 16 11.26 38.41 -17.19
N LEU A 17 11.47 37.96 -15.95
CA LEU A 17 11.73 36.54 -15.62
C LEU A 17 10.45 35.71 -15.75
N MET A 18 9.32 36.26 -15.30
CA MET A 18 7.99 35.67 -15.52
C MET A 18 7.62 35.61 -17.01
N LEU A 19 7.92 36.66 -17.78
CA LEU A 19 7.68 36.68 -19.22
C LEU A 19 8.54 35.63 -19.94
N TRP A 20 9.83 35.52 -19.58
CA TRP A 20 10.74 34.52 -20.16
C TRP A 20 10.29 33.08 -19.86
N GLN A 21 9.83 32.81 -18.64
CA GLN A 21 9.26 31.50 -18.27
C GLN A 21 7.97 31.19 -19.03
N ARG A 22 7.09 32.18 -19.23
CA ARG A 22 5.87 32.03 -20.05
C ARG A 22 6.20 31.76 -21.51
N VAL A 23 7.16 32.48 -22.09
CA VAL A 23 7.61 32.28 -23.49
C VAL A 23 8.21 30.88 -23.66
N ARG A 24 9.10 30.44 -22.76
CA ARG A 24 9.64 29.06 -22.79
C ARG A 24 8.55 27.99 -22.74
N ARG A 25 7.53 28.18 -21.89
CA ARG A 25 6.40 27.25 -21.79
C ARG A 25 5.61 27.20 -23.09
N VAL A 26 5.26 28.34 -23.66
CA VAL A 26 4.51 28.41 -24.94
C VAL A 26 5.30 27.75 -26.07
N VAL A 27 6.59 28.06 -26.19
CA VAL A 27 7.46 27.42 -27.20
C VAL A 27 7.56 25.92 -26.98
N GLY A 28 7.73 25.47 -25.73
CA GLY A 28 7.78 24.04 -25.40
C GLY A 28 6.49 23.29 -25.75
N VAL A 29 5.33 23.89 -25.48
CA VAL A 29 4.02 23.31 -25.84
C VAL A 29 3.86 23.22 -27.36
N VAL A 30 4.21 24.27 -28.09
CA VAL A 30 4.13 24.27 -29.57
C VAL A 30 5.05 23.22 -30.18
N LEU A 31 6.27 23.05 -29.66
CA LEU A 31 7.20 22.02 -30.14
C LEU A 31 6.70 20.60 -29.84
N ALA A 32 6.14 20.37 -28.66
CA ALA A 32 5.54 19.07 -28.31
C ALA A 32 4.32 18.77 -29.19
N GLN A 33 3.48 19.79 -29.46
CA GLN A 33 2.34 19.70 -30.35
C GLN A 33 2.77 19.40 -31.79
N ALA A 34 3.85 20.03 -32.27
CA ALA A 34 4.42 19.79 -33.59
C ALA A 34 4.94 18.35 -33.72
N LEU A 35 5.65 17.86 -32.69
CA LEU A 35 6.12 16.47 -32.67
C LEU A 35 4.95 15.48 -32.73
N LEU A 36 3.86 15.73 -32.00
CA LEU A 36 2.67 14.90 -32.03
C LEU A 36 2.02 14.89 -33.41
N LEU A 37 1.85 16.05 -34.04
CA LEU A 37 1.30 16.16 -35.39
C LEU A 37 2.17 15.43 -36.42
N ALA A 38 3.50 15.54 -36.32
CA ALA A 38 4.42 14.81 -37.18
C ALA A 38 4.29 13.28 -37.01
N LEU A 39 4.18 12.80 -35.76
CA LEU A 39 3.96 11.38 -35.49
C LEU A 39 2.61 10.88 -36.04
N LEU A 40 1.54 11.67 -35.90
CA LEU A 40 0.23 11.32 -36.45
C LEU A 40 0.25 11.26 -37.98
N ALA A 41 0.99 12.15 -38.65
CA ALA A 41 1.16 12.12 -40.10
C ALA A 41 1.93 10.88 -40.59
N LEU A 42 2.77 10.27 -39.75
CA LEU A 42 3.45 9.01 -40.07
C LEU A 42 2.55 7.78 -39.88
N ILE A 43 1.62 7.84 -38.92
CA ILE A 43 0.81 6.69 -38.49
C ILE A 43 -0.52 6.63 -39.24
N ILE A 44 -1.15 7.77 -39.50
CA ILE A 44 -2.50 7.86 -40.07
C ILE A 44 -2.40 8.00 -41.61
N PRO A 45 -2.82 6.98 -42.38
CA PRO A 45 -2.89 7.10 -43.83
C PRO A 45 -3.87 8.21 -44.21
N GLY A 46 -3.45 9.11 -45.10
CA GLY A 46 -4.28 10.23 -45.56
C GLY A 46 -4.09 11.55 -44.80
N PHE A 47 -3.23 11.59 -43.77
CA PHE A 47 -2.82 12.83 -43.11
C PHE A 47 -1.35 13.12 -43.42
N ARG A 48 -1.05 14.18 -44.18
CA ARG A 48 0.32 14.49 -44.63
C ARG A 48 0.62 15.98 -44.57
N PHE A 49 1.89 16.28 -44.35
CA PHE A 49 2.44 17.62 -44.54
C PHE A 49 3.31 17.59 -45.79
N THR A 50 3.16 18.59 -46.65
CA THR A 50 3.99 18.77 -47.86
C THR A 50 5.43 19.10 -47.51
N ASP A 51 5.63 19.92 -46.47
CA ASP A 51 6.94 20.27 -45.92
C ASP A 51 7.03 19.95 -44.42
N ALA A 52 8.17 19.39 -43.99
CA ALA A 52 8.43 19.08 -42.58
C ALA A 52 8.38 20.34 -41.68
N VAL A 53 8.64 21.52 -42.24
CA VAL A 53 8.60 22.81 -41.53
C VAL A 53 7.17 23.32 -41.34
N ALA A 54 6.22 22.92 -42.19
CA ALA A 54 4.82 23.36 -42.12
C ALA A 54 4.08 22.84 -40.86
N VAL A 55 4.63 21.81 -40.21
CA VAL A 55 4.10 21.25 -38.95
C VAL A 55 4.14 22.29 -37.82
N ILE A 56 5.15 23.15 -37.77
CA ILE A 56 5.36 24.14 -36.71
C ILE A 56 4.27 25.23 -36.69
N PRO A 57 3.97 25.93 -37.79
CA PRO A 57 2.89 26.92 -37.81
C PRO A 57 1.52 26.28 -37.59
N ALA A 58 1.27 25.06 -38.08
CA ALA A 58 0.04 24.33 -37.80
C ALA A 58 -0.11 24.03 -36.29
N ALA A 59 0.96 23.55 -35.65
CA ALA A 59 1.01 23.32 -34.22
C ALA A 59 0.77 24.60 -33.41
N ALA A 60 1.36 25.72 -33.84
CA ALA A 60 1.19 27.02 -33.20
C ALA A 60 -0.25 27.51 -33.29
N ALA A 61 -0.89 27.40 -34.47
CA ALA A 61 -2.28 27.79 -34.69
C ALA A 61 -3.25 26.97 -33.84
N ILE A 62 -3.08 25.63 -33.81
CA ILE A 62 -3.89 24.73 -32.98
C ILE A 62 -3.71 25.05 -31.50
N THR A 63 -2.47 25.25 -31.04
CA THR A 63 -2.17 25.59 -29.64
C THR A 63 -2.81 26.92 -29.23
N LEU A 64 -2.72 27.94 -30.10
CA LEU A 64 -3.33 29.25 -29.85
C LEU A 64 -4.86 29.14 -29.77
N ALA A 65 -5.48 28.46 -30.73
CA ALA A 65 -6.92 28.28 -30.75
C ALA A 65 -7.40 27.51 -29.51
N GLN A 66 -6.74 26.42 -29.16
CA GLN A 66 -7.02 25.67 -27.94
C GLN A 66 -6.89 26.56 -26.70
N SER A 67 -5.81 27.34 -26.58
CA SER A 67 -5.58 28.23 -25.42
C SER A 67 -6.70 29.27 -25.22
N LEU A 68 -7.27 29.78 -26.33
CA LEU A 68 -8.38 30.73 -26.30
C LEU A 68 -9.73 30.07 -26.00
N LEU A 69 -9.94 28.84 -26.49
CA LEU A 69 -11.22 28.15 -26.41
C LEU A 69 -11.37 27.31 -25.14
N TRP A 70 -10.26 26.83 -24.55
CA TRP A 70 -10.25 26.03 -23.33
C TRP A 70 -10.98 26.69 -22.16
N PRO A 71 -10.79 27.98 -21.82
CA PRO A 71 -11.54 28.62 -20.73
C PRO A 71 -13.07 28.53 -20.91
N ILE A 72 -13.54 28.62 -22.14
CA ILE A 72 -14.97 28.51 -22.49
C ILE A 72 -15.42 27.06 -22.34
N VAL A 73 -14.67 26.11 -22.88
CA VAL A 73 -14.96 24.67 -22.77
C VAL A 73 -14.98 24.22 -21.30
N TYR A 74 -14.00 24.64 -20.51
CA TYR A 74 -13.94 24.41 -19.06
C TYR A 74 -15.14 25.03 -18.35
N GLY A 75 -15.55 26.25 -18.72
CA GLY A 75 -16.73 26.91 -18.16
C GLY A 75 -18.02 26.13 -18.41
N ILE A 76 -18.22 25.68 -19.65
CA ILE A 76 -19.40 24.89 -20.06
C ILE A 76 -19.39 23.52 -19.36
N ALA A 77 -18.26 22.81 -19.40
CA ALA A 77 -18.13 21.50 -18.77
C ALA A 77 -18.33 21.55 -17.25
N ALA A 78 -17.80 22.59 -16.58
CA ALA A 78 -18.00 22.80 -15.16
C ALA A 78 -19.48 23.06 -14.82
N ARG A 79 -20.26 23.63 -15.73
CA ARG A 79 -21.67 24.00 -15.50
C ARG A 79 -22.66 22.88 -15.81
N PHE A 80 -22.41 22.12 -16.87
CA PHE A 80 -23.36 21.14 -17.42
C PHE A 80 -22.93 19.69 -17.24
N GLY A 81 -21.73 19.46 -16.71
CA GLY A 81 -21.23 18.15 -16.34
C GLY A 81 -19.95 17.79 -17.09
N PRO A 82 -18.99 17.14 -16.42
CA PRO A 82 -17.66 16.90 -16.98
C PRO A 82 -17.65 15.88 -18.13
N LEU A 83 -18.75 15.14 -18.40
CA LEU A 83 -18.89 14.26 -19.59
C LEU A 83 -18.89 15.07 -20.89
N LEU A 84 -19.33 16.32 -20.82
CA LEU A 84 -19.32 17.21 -21.98
C LEU A 84 -17.91 17.64 -22.34
N PHE A 85 -16.97 17.62 -21.40
CA PHE A 85 -15.60 18.04 -21.66
C PHE A 85 -14.92 17.23 -22.78
N PRO A 86 -14.82 15.89 -22.72
CA PRO A 86 -14.21 15.11 -23.80
C PRO A 86 -14.97 15.21 -25.11
N VAL A 87 -16.31 15.29 -25.07
CA VAL A 87 -17.13 15.44 -26.28
C VAL A 87 -16.90 16.81 -26.95
N LEU A 88 -16.98 17.90 -26.17
CA LEU A 88 -16.71 19.25 -26.65
C LEU A 88 -15.27 19.39 -27.12
N SER A 89 -14.31 18.80 -26.41
CA SER A 89 -12.89 18.84 -26.79
C SER A 89 -12.64 18.09 -28.10
N PHE A 90 -13.26 16.91 -28.28
CA PHE A 90 -13.16 16.13 -29.50
C PHE A 90 -13.79 16.87 -30.69
N VAL A 91 -15.02 17.38 -30.53
CA VAL A 91 -15.73 18.14 -31.57
C VAL A 91 -14.96 19.41 -31.93
N LEU A 92 -14.45 20.14 -30.92
CA LEU A 92 -13.67 21.35 -31.13
C LEU A 92 -12.34 21.07 -31.83
N THR A 93 -11.63 20.02 -31.42
CA THR A 93 -10.37 19.61 -32.05
C THR A 93 -10.60 19.19 -33.49
N GLY A 94 -11.64 18.39 -33.76
CA GLY A 94 -12.03 18.03 -35.12
C GLY A 94 -12.40 19.27 -35.95
N ALA A 95 -13.20 20.18 -35.39
CA ALA A 95 -13.56 21.43 -36.06
C ALA A 95 -12.33 22.31 -36.37
N LEU A 96 -11.36 22.38 -35.46
CA LEU A 96 -10.11 23.12 -35.65
C LEU A 96 -9.22 22.49 -36.73
N VAL A 97 -9.09 21.16 -36.76
CA VAL A 97 -8.33 20.44 -37.79
C VAL A 97 -8.97 20.65 -39.16
N THR A 98 -10.29 20.47 -39.27
CA THR A 98 -11.03 20.68 -40.52
C THR A 98 -10.97 22.16 -40.94
N PHE A 99 -11.09 23.09 -40.01
CA PHE A 99 -10.97 24.51 -40.29
C PHE A 99 -9.56 24.87 -40.77
N ALA A 100 -8.52 24.35 -40.12
CA ALA A 100 -7.13 24.56 -40.52
C ALA A 100 -6.86 24.02 -41.93
N ALA A 101 -7.33 22.82 -42.26
CA ALA A 101 -7.24 22.26 -43.62
C ALA A 101 -8.01 23.11 -44.64
N SER A 102 -9.24 23.53 -44.31
CA SER A 102 -10.04 24.37 -45.21
C SER A 102 -9.47 25.78 -45.43
N LEU A 103 -8.72 26.28 -44.43
CA LEU A 103 -8.06 27.57 -44.51
C LEU A 103 -6.78 27.46 -45.33
N ASP A 104 -6.04 26.36 -45.20
CA ASP A 104 -4.87 26.04 -46.00
C ASP A 104 -5.21 25.91 -47.49
N ASP A 105 -6.29 25.19 -47.82
CA ASP A 105 -6.84 25.08 -49.18
C ASP A 105 -7.28 26.42 -49.76
N ARG A 106 -7.81 27.33 -48.94
CA ARG A 106 -8.30 28.66 -49.39
C ARG A 106 -7.21 29.70 -49.51
N LEU A 107 -6.13 29.58 -48.74
CA LEU A 107 -5.00 30.51 -48.77
C LEU A 107 -3.89 30.04 -49.72
N ASP A 108 -4.04 28.87 -50.35
CA ASP A 108 -3.09 28.27 -51.29
C ASP A 108 -1.67 28.13 -50.70
N VAL A 109 -1.62 27.87 -49.39
CA VAL A 109 -0.37 27.72 -48.62
C VAL A 109 0.14 26.27 -48.70
N GLY A 110 -0.75 25.32 -49.04
CA GLY A 110 -0.42 23.97 -49.48
C GLY A 110 0.36 23.14 -48.46
N GLY A 111 0.09 23.28 -47.16
CA GLY A 111 0.88 22.72 -46.06
C GLY A 111 0.33 21.44 -45.43
N VAL A 112 -0.98 21.17 -45.48
CA VAL A 112 -1.64 20.09 -44.72
C VAL A 112 -2.75 19.41 -45.52
N GLU A 113 -2.54 18.14 -45.87
CA GLU A 113 -3.57 17.31 -46.53
C GLU A 113 -4.31 16.43 -45.51
N VAL A 114 -5.66 16.48 -45.55
CA VAL A 114 -6.55 15.57 -44.82
C VAL A 114 -7.49 14.90 -45.83
N ALA A 115 -7.29 13.60 -46.07
CA ALA A 115 -7.95 12.89 -47.18
C ALA A 115 -9.49 12.81 -47.08
N ASP A 116 -10.04 12.60 -45.89
CA ASP A 116 -11.49 12.48 -45.67
C ASP A 116 -11.89 12.78 -44.21
N LEU A 117 -13.21 12.81 -43.96
CA LEU A 117 -13.77 13.03 -42.63
C LEU A 117 -13.29 11.99 -41.60
N TRP A 118 -13.05 10.75 -42.02
CA TRP A 118 -12.59 9.68 -41.14
C TRP A 118 -11.12 9.90 -40.71
N THR A 119 -10.29 10.36 -41.63
CA THR A 119 -8.91 10.80 -41.39
C THR A 119 -8.90 11.97 -40.40
N GLY A 120 -9.77 12.97 -40.60
CA GLY A 120 -9.94 14.08 -39.65
C GLY A 120 -10.36 13.62 -38.26
N ILE A 121 -11.27 12.65 -38.16
CA ILE A 121 -11.68 12.01 -36.89
C ILE A 121 -10.51 11.31 -36.21
N LEU A 122 -9.72 10.52 -36.95
CA LEU A 122 -8.56 9.81 -36.42
C LEU A 122 -7.47 10.77 -35.95
N VAL A 123 -7.21 11.85 -36.70
CA VAL A 123 -6.26 12.90 -36.31
C VAL A 123 -6.75 13.62 -35.05
N ALA A 124 -8.03 13.97 -34.97
CA ALA A 124 -8.60 14.58 -33.77
C ALA A 124 -8.53 13.66 -32.54
N LEU A 125 -8.77 12.36 -32.71
CA LEU A 125 -8.60 11.35 -31.68
C LEU A 125 -7.14 11.24 -31.23
N GLY A 126 -6.21 11.15 -32.18
CA GLY A 126 -4.77 11.08 -31.93
C GLY A 126 -4.22 12.34 -31.25
N LEU A 127 -4.67 13.52 -31.68
CA LEU A 127 -4.35 14.80 -31.06
C LEU A 127 -4.92 14.90 -29.65
N THR A 128 -6.17 14.48 -29.44
CA THR A 128 -6.80 14.50 -28.11
C THR A 128 -6.07 13.55 -27.17
N ALA A 129 -5.77 12.32 -27.61
CA ALA A 129 -5.04 11.34 -26.82
C ALA A 129 -3.59 11.80 -26.53
N GLY A 130 -2.89 12.29 -27.55
CA GLY A 130 -1.52 12.79 -27.43
C GLY A 130 -1.44 14.05 -26.58
N ASN A 131 -2.35 15.01 -26.73
CA ASN A 131 -2.41 16.20 -25.87
C ASN A 131 -2.78 15.84 -24.43
N THR A 132 -3.64 14.83 -24.23
CA THR A 132 -3.94 14.32 -22.89
C THR A 132 -2.71 13.68 -22.26
N LEU A 133 -1.95 12.88 -23.04
CA LEU A 133 -0.70 12.27 -22.59
C LEU A 133 0.38 13.34 -22.31
N LEU A 134 0.54 14.32 -23.20
CA LEU A 134 1.47 15.43 -23.01
C LEU A 134 1.06 16.29 -21.80
N ALA A 135 -0.22 16.60 -21.65
CA ALA A 135 -0.72 17.30 -20.46
C ALA A 135 -0.45 16.48 -19.20
N ALA A 136 -0.55 15.15 -19.22
CA ALA A 136 -0.21 14.33 -18.07
C ALA A 136 1.28 14.29 -17.76
N LEU A 137 2.12 14.23 -18.80
CA LEU A 137 3.57 14.18 -18.67
C LEU A 137 4.16 15.54 -18.26
N PHE A 138 3.52 16.64 -18.64
CA PHE A 138 4.00 18.01 -18.43
C PHE A 138 3.15 18.84 -17.44
N SER A 139 2.00 18.35 -16.98
CA SER A 139 1.22 18.97 -15.91
C SER A 139 2.02 18.85 -14.62
N ARG A 140 2.69 19.95 -14.29
CA ARG A 140 3.48 20.05 -13.07
C ARG A 140 2.66 20.52 -11.87
N ASP A 141 1.36 20.82 -12.03
CA ASP A 141 0.44 21.22 -10.95
C ASP A 141 -1.05 21.13 -11.39
N ASP A 142 -1.71 19.96 -11.22
CA ASP A 142 -3.16 19.79 -11.46
C ASP A 142 -4.02 20.11 -10.22
N GLU A 143 -3.38 20.58 -9.15
CA GLU A 143 -4.02 20.79 -7.84
C GLU A 143 -5.23 21.75 -7.86
N PRO A 144 -5.22 22.88 -8.60
CA PRO A 144 -6.38 23.76 -8.70
C PRO A 144 -7.57 23.12 -9.40
N ALA A 145 -7.33 22.21 -10.36
CA ALA A 145 -8.40 21.49 -11.02
C ALA A 145 -9.02 20.46 -10.07
N TYR A 146 -8.18 19.72 -9.34
CA TYR A 146 -8.63 18.78 -8.32
C TYR A 146 -9.50 19.50 -7.27
N ASP A 147 -9.05 20.64 -6.77
CA ASP A 147 -9.81 21.42 -5.79
C ASP A 147 -11.17 21.88 -6.33
N ARG A 148 -11.23 22.31 -7.59
CA ARG A 148 -12.46 22.77 -8.22
C ARG A 148 -13.45 21.63 -8.51
N PHE A 149 -12.97 20.48 -8.98
CA PHE A 149 -13.84 19.38 -9.43
C PHE A 149 -14.11 18.32 -8.37
N VAL A 150 -13.32 18.29 -7.30
CA VAL A 150 -13.38 17.29 -6.23
C VAL A 150 -13.65 17.95 -4.88
N THR A 151 -12.70 18.75 -4.40
CA THR A 151 -12.69 19.26 -3.02
C THR A 151 -13.86 20.21 -2.76
N GLU A 152 -14.10 21.17 -3.64
CA GLU A 152 -15.14 22.17 -3.49
C GLU A 152 -16.57 21.57 -3.55
N PRO A 153 -16.89 20.64 -4.47
CA PRO A 153 -18.15 19.90 -4.42
C PRO A 153 -18.36 19.13 -3.11
N LEU A 154 -17.33 18.48 -2.56
CA LEU A 154 -17.42 17.78 -1.27
C LEU A 154 -17.64 18.78 -0.13
N ARG A 155 -16.93 19.90 -0.12
CA ARG A 155 -17.12 20.98 0.87
C ARG A 155 -18.54 21.50 0.86
N ARG A 156 -19.12 21.76 -0.32
CA ARG A 156 -20.52 22.19 -0.44
C ARG A 156 -21.49 21.13 0.04
N ARG A 157 -21.23 19.86 -0.29
CA ARG A 157 -22.07 18.73 0.14
C ARG A 157 -22.10 18.57 1.66
N TYR A 158 -20.97 18.80 2.32
CA TYR A 158 -20.81 18.62 3.77
C TYR A 158 -20.78 19.92 4.57
N HIS A 159 -21.11 21.06 3.96
CA HIS A 159 -21.12 22.36 4.62
C HIS A 159 -22.08 22.42 5.83
N GLY A 160 -23.14 21.62 5.82
CA GLY A 160 -24.13 21.54 6.90
C GLY A 160 -23.77 20.61 8.07
N VAL A 161 -22.60 19.95 8.04
CA VAL A 161 -22.16 19.06 9.12
C VAL A 161 -21.89 19.88 10.39
N ALA A 162 -22.38 19.40 11.53
CA ALA A 162 -22.22 20.06 12.82
C ALA A 162 -20.73 20.16 13.18
N LYS A 163 -20.30 21.33 13.62
CA LYS A 163 -18.93 21.55 14.08
C LYS A 163 -18.73 20.94 15.47
N SER A 164 -17.55 20.39 15.72
CA SER A 164 -17.16 19.78 16.99
C SER A 164 -15.77 20.27 17.38
N SER A 165 -15.56 20.56 18.66
CA SER A 165 -14.24 20.89 19.21
C SER A 165 -13.40 19.65 19.53
N THR A 166 -14.03 18.47 19.58
CA THR A 166 -13.36 17.20 19.83
C THR A 166 -12.48 16.82 18.64
N SER A 167 -11.22 16.51 18.90
CA SER A 167 -10.23 16.18 17.88
C SER A 167 -10.54 14.87 17.16
N GLY A 168 -10.34 14.87 15.85
CA GLY A 168 -10.36 13.69 15.00
C GLY A 168 -8.95 13.17 14.73
N PHE A 169 -8.84 11.89 14.39
CA PHE A 169 -7.57 11.25 14.08
C PHE A 169 -7.56 10.73 12.65
N LEU A 170 -6.46 10.98 11.95
CA LEU A 170 -6.22 10.48 10.61
C LEU A 170 -4.90 9.72 10.60
N PHE A 171 -4.99 8.40 10.66
CA PHE A 171 -3.86 7.47 10.56
C PHE A 171 -3.61 7.13 9.09
N LEU A 172 -2.42 7.47 8.62
CA LEU A 172 -1.97 7.38 7.24
C LEU A 172 -0.81 6.40 7.19
N GLU A 173 -1.10 5.13 6.95
CA GLU A 173 -0.10 4.08 6.92
C GLU A 173 0.57 4.02 5.54
N ILE A 174 1.90 4.15 5.50
CA ILE A 174 2.72 3.84 4.34
C ILE A 174 3.23 2.42 4.52
N ASP A 175 2.63 1.50 3.77
CA ASP A 175 2.92 0.07 3.83
C ASP A 175 4.39 -0.19 3.47
N GLY A 176 5.08 -1.01 4.26
CA GLY A 176 6.45 -1.49 4.00
C GLY A 176 7.58 -0.46 4.09
N LEU A 177 7.34 0.79 4.52
CA LEU A 177 8.36 1.84 4.56
C LEU A 177 9.14 1.87 5.88
N SER A 178 10.42 1.52 5.82
CA SER A 178 11.30 1.63 6.98
C SER A 178 11.73 3.08 7.28
N GLU A 179 11.98 3.35 8.55
CA GLU A 179 12.42 4.63 9.09
C GLU A 179 13.71 5.14 8.44
N PRO A 180 14.76 4.31 8.22
CA PRO A 180 15.97 4.79 7.55
C PRO A 180 15.70 5.24 6.12
N VAL A 181 14.83 4.52 5.38
CA VAL A 181 14.46 4.89 4.02
C VAL A 181 13.60 6.15 4.01
N LEU A 182 12.70 6.33 4.98
CA LEU A 182 11.94 7.58 5.13
C LEU A 182 12.88 8.77 5.36
N ARG A 183 13.86 8.65 6.26
CA ARG A 183 14.82 9.73 6.53
C ARG A 183 15.62 10.10 5.29
N ASP A 184 16.11 9.11 4.55
CA ASP A 184 16.82 9.32 3.29
C ASP A 184 15.90 9.96 2.23
N ALA A 185 14.65 9.51 2.11
CA ALA A 185 13.67 10.09 1.19
C ALA A 185 13.39 11.57 1.50
N ILE A 186 13.25 11.93 2.79
CA ILE A 186 13.10 13.32 3.24
C ILE A 186 14.36 14.13 2.92
N ALA A 187 15.54 13.59 3.21
CA ALA A 187 16.82 14.26 2.94
C ALA A 187 17.03 14.55 1.44
N ARG A 188 16.61 13.61 0.58
CA ARG A 188 16.64 13.74 -0.89
C ARG A 188 15.51 14.60 -1.47
N GLY A 189 14.57 15.05 -0.64
CA GLY A 189 13.48 15.95 -1.03
C GLY A 189 12.28 15.26 -1.70
N TYR A 190 12.11 13.95 -1.54
CA TYR A 190 10.93 13.23 -2.05
C TYR A 190 9.68 13.51 -1.22
N MET A 191 9.83 13.86 0.06
CA MET A 191 8.72 14.12 1.00
C MET A 191 8.83 15.50 1.66
N PRO A 192 8.66 16.60 0.90
CA PRO A 192 8.84 17.96 1.42
C PRO A 192 7.84 18.35 2.51
N THR A 193 6.63 17.79 2.53
CA THR A 193 5.60 18.08 3.56
C THR A 193 5.99 17.48 4.90
N LEU A 194 6.35 16.20 4.93
CA LEU A 194 6.84 15.54 6.14
C LEU A 194 8.16 16.17 6.61
N GLY A 195 9.06 16.48 5.67
CA GLY A 195 10.28 17.21 5.96
C GLY A 195 10.02 18.59 6.58
N ARG A 196 8.96 19.30 6.17
CA ARG A 196 8.54 20.55 6.80
C ARG A 196 8.01 20.30 8.21
N TRP A 197 7.15 19.31 8.42
CA TRP A 197 6.57 18.99 9.73
C TRP A 197 7.65 18.75 10.79
N LEU A 198 8.65 17.94 10.44
CA LEU A 198 9.81 17.68 11.30
C LEU A 198 10.64 18.96 11.55
N LYS A 199 10.98 19.71 10.50
CA LYS A 199 11.79 20.93 10.64
C LYS A 199 11.10 22.03 11.44
N SER A 200 9.77 22.12 11.38
CA SER A 200 8.99 23.08 12.16
C SER A 200 8.74 22.64 13.61
N GLY A 201 9.07 21.40 13.96
CA GLY A 201 8.74 20.81 15.27
C GLY A 201 7.25 20.61 15.48
N SER A 202 6.46 20.44 14.41
CA SER A 202 5.03 20.15 14.56
C SER A 202 4.75 18.66 14.76
N HIS A 203 5.67 17.81 14.30
CA HIS A 203 5.60 16.36 14.44
C HIS A 203 6.96 15.82 14.86
N THR A 204 6.92 14.67 15.53
CA THR A 204 8.08 13.92 16.01
C THR A 204 8.09 12.54 15.37
N LEU A 205 9.28 12.10 14.92
CA LEU A 205 9.50 10.79 14.29
C LEU A 205 10.11 9.83 15.31
N LEU A 206 9.42 8.74 15.57
CA LEU A 206 9.81 7.64 16.44
C LEU A 206 9.94 6.35 15.61
N ARG A 207 10.99 5.56 15.87
CA ARG A 207 11.12 4.19 15.38
C ARG A 207 10.51 3.24 16.41
N TRP A 208 9.84 2.18 15.96
CA TRP A 208 9.29 1.12 16.81
C TRP A 208 9.68 -0.26 16.28
N ASP A 209 9.55 -1.30 17.10
CA ASP A 209 9.96 -2.68 16.77
C ASP A 209 8.71 -3.57 16.56
N PRO A 210 8.42 -4.04 15.32
CA PRO A 210 7.26 -4.84 15.02
C PRO A 210 7.42 -6.28 15.50
N ASP A 211 6.30 -6.95 15.79
CA ASP A 211 6.33 -8.38 16.09
C ASP A 211 6.83 -9.18 14.87
N LEU A 212 7.41 -10.36 15.13
CA LEU A 212 7.45 -11.42 14.12
C LEU A 212 6.02 -11.97 14.00
N SER A 213 5.44 -12.24 12.82
CA SER A 213 5.95 -11.88 11.48
C SER A 213 5.75 -10.40 11.14
N SER A 214 6.78 -9.75 10.59
CA SER A 214 6.75 -8.31 10.23
C SER A 214 6.04 -8.10 8.88
N GLN A 215 4.72 -8.27 8.87
CA GLN A 215 3.89 -8.25 7.66
C GLN A 215 2.58 -7.53 7.88
N THR A 216 1.95 -7.09 6.80
CA THR A 216 0.75 -6.25 6.84
C THR A 216 -0.37 -6.89 7.65
N SER A 217 -0.65 -8.18 7.49
CA SER A 217 -1.74 -8.83 8.23
C SER A 217 -1.45 -8.93 9.73
N ALA A 218 -0.28 -9.42 10.13
CA ALA A 218 0.09 -9.50 11.55
C ALA A 218 0.18 -8.10 12.19
N SER A 219 0.78 -7.14 11.50
CA SER A 219 0.98 -5.79 12.02
C SER A 219 -0.35 -5.04 12.12
N GLN A 220 -1.19 -5.06 11.08
CA GLN A 220 -2.50 -4.41 11.13
C GLN A 220 -3.47 -5.09 12.09
N ALA A 221 -3.43 -6.42 12.26
CA ALA A 221 -4.24 -7.08 13.29
C ALA A 221 -3.89 -6.52 14.68
N GLY A 222 -2.60 -6.43 15.00
CA GLY A 222 -2.14 -5.81 16.25
C GLY A 222 -2.56 -4.35 16.37
N ILE A 223 -2.26 -3.52 15.37
CA ILE A 223 -2.54 -2.07 15.39
C ILE A 223 -4.05 -1.76 15.44
N LEU A 224 -4.88 -2.50 14.71
CA LEU A 224 -6.31 -2.18 14.56
C LEU A 224 -7.19 -2.93 15.57
N LEU A 225 -6.87 -4.18 15.90
CA LEU A 225 -7.68 -5.03 16.79
C LEU A 225 -7.09 -5.16 18.20
N GLY A 226 -5.82 -4.79 18.40
CA GLY A 226 -5.10 -4.86 19.66
C GLY A 226 -4.33 -6.16 19.88
N SER A 227 -4.48 -7.15 19.00
CA SER A 227 -3.75 -8.42 19.06
C SER A 227 -3.58 -9.01 17.67
N ASN A 228 -2.44 -9.69 17.49
CA ASN A 228 -2.03 -10.47 16.33
C ASN A 228 -1.68 -11.92 16.70
N GLU A 229 -2.21 -12.39 17.82
CA GLU A 229 -2.01 -13.77 18.30
C GLU A 229 -2.47 -14.80 17.25
N GLY A 230 -1.64 -15.81 17.01
CA GLY A 230 -1.96 -16.89 16.06
C GLY A 230 -1.82 -16.51 14.58
N ILE A 231 -1.10 -15.44 14.24
CA ILE A 231 -0.71 -15.08 12.87
C ILE A 231 0.81 -15.23 12.72
N PRO A 232 1.33 -16.45 12.45
CA PRO A 232 2.76 -16.70 12.46
C PRO A 232 3.51 -16.26 11.18
N ALA A 233 2.78 -16.09 10.07
CA ALA A 233 3.34 -15.74 8.77
C ALA A 233 2.22 -15.28 7.82
N PHE A 234 2.58 -14.89 6.59
CA PHE A 234 1.63 -14.37 5.61
C PHE A 234 0.70 -15.48 5.16
N ARG A 235 1.27 -16.68 5.08
CA ARG A 235 0.63 -17.93 4.71
C ARG A 235 1.22 -19.06 5.54
N TRP A 236 0.36 -19.91 6.07
CA TRP A 236 0.76 -21.04 6.91
C TRP A 236 -0.28 -22.16 6.82
N TRP A 237 0.16 -23.37 7.11
CA TRP A 237 -0.73 -24.49 7.34
C TRP A 237 -1.21 -24.45 8.80
N ASP A 238 -2.48 -24.13 9.01
CA ASP A 238 -3.07 -24.05 10.34
C ASP A 238 -3.42 -25.45 10.84
N LYS A 239 -2.55 -26.06 11.65
CA LYS A 239 -2.77 -27.43 12.15
C LYS A 239 -4.09 -27.59 12.92
N PRO A 240 -4.53 -26.66 13.79
CA PRO A 240 -5.82 -26.79 14.47
C PRO A 240 -7.03 -26.84 13.51
N ARG A 241 -6.98 -26.10 12.39
CA ARG A 241 -8.05 -26.09 11.37
C ARG A 241 -7.85 -27.12 10.25
N GLN A 242 -6.64 -27.66 10.11
CA GLN A 242 -6.21 -28.49 8.97
C GLN A 242 -6.48 -27.79 7.63
N GLU A 243 -6.16 -26.49 7.57
CA GLU A 243 -6.41 -25.64 6.40
C GLU A 243 -5.20 -24.76 6.09
N LEU A 244 -4.94 -24.53 4.80
CA LEU A 244 -3.98 -23.53 4.36
C LEU A 244 -4.60 -22.14 4.48
N LEU A 245 -4.08 -21.32 5.39
CA LEU A 245 -4.47 -19.94 5.55
C LEU A 245 -3.52 -19.03 4.77
N VAL A 246 -4.09 -18.04 4.06
CA VAL A 246 -3.34 -17.03 3.30
C VAL A 246 -3.96 -15.67 3.61
N SER A 247 -3.16 -14.73 4.10
CA SER A 247 -3.64 -13.44 4.61
C SER A 247 -4.34 -12.58 3.55
N SER A 248 -3.99 -12.72 2.26
CA SER A 248 -4.69 -12.06 1.15
C SER A 248 -6.03 -12.71 0.78
N SER A 249 -6.43 -13.81 1.45
CA SER A 249 -7.75 -14.41 1.29
C SER A 249 -8.77 -13.72 2.20
N ARG A 250 -9.90 -13.33 1.62
CA ARG A 250 -11.04 -12.78 2.36
C ARG A 250 -11.53 -13.71 3.47
N THR A 251 -11.63 -15.01 3.19
CA THR A 251 -12.12 -16.00 4.17
C THR A 251 -11.20 -16.08 5.37
N THR A 252 -9.89 -16.07 5.12
CA THR A 252 -8.86 -16.02 6.16
C THR A 252 -8.96 -14.72 6.97
N ALA A 253 -9.02 -13.56 6.32
CA ALA A 253 -9.14 -12.27 7.00
C ALA A 253 -10.43 -12.17 7.87
N GLN A 254 -11.56 -12.71 7.38
CA GLN A 254 -12.82 -12.82 8.13
C GLN A 254 -12.69 -13.70 9.38
N THR A 255 -12.08 -14.87 9.23
CA THR A 255 -11.85 -15.80 10.35
C THR A 255 -10.92 -15.18 11.38
N LEU A 256 -9.84 -14.52 10.95
CA LEU A 256 -8.88 -13.86 11.84
C LEU A 256 -9.53 -12.70 12.59
N GLU A 257 -10.27 -11.80 11.92
CA GLU A 257 -10.94 -10.71 12.62
C GLU A 257 -11.97 -11.23 13.63
N SER A 258 -12.72 -12.28 13.28
CA SER A 258 -13.70 -12.87 14.18
C SER A 258 -13.08 -13.49 15.42
N ALA A 259 -11.84 -14.01 15.31
CA ALA A 259 -11.10 -14.60 16.42
C ALA A 259 -10.44 -13.55 17.32
N LEU A 260 -9.90 -12.47 16.72
CA LEU A 260 -9.09 -11.48 17.42
C LEU A 260 -9.88 -10.27 17.92
N SER A 261 -11.00 -9.94 17.28
CA SER A 261 -11.73 -8.71 17.61
C SER A 261 -12.44 -8.81 18.96
N THR A 262 -12.14 -7.86 19.84
CA THR A 262 -12.85 -7.65 21.12
C THR A 262 -14.09 -6.76 20.98
N GLY A 263 -14.38 -6.26 19.78
CA GLY A 263 -15.38 -5.22 19.54
C GLY A 263 -14.94 -3.80 19.91
N ASN A 264 -13.77 -3.64 20.54
CA ASN A 264 -13.20 -2.34 20.94
C ASN A 264 -11.90 -2.02 20.20
N GLY A 265 -11.81 -2.33 18.91
CA GLY A 265 -10.66 -1.96 18.07
C GLY A 265 -10.43 -0.45 17.98
N LEU A 266 -9.37 -0.06 17.27
CA LEU A 266 -8.90 1.32 17.17
C LEU A 266 -9.98 2.29 16.65
N LEU A 267 -10.91 1.78 15.82
CA LEU A 267 -11.91 2.57 15.10
C LEU A 267 -13.35 2.33 15.61
N ALA A 268 -13.51 1.63 16.75
CA ALA A 268 -14.82 1.20 17.28
C ALA A 268 -15.84 2.33 17.51
N HIS A 269 -15.39 3.54 17.84
CA HIS A 269 -16.27 4.66 18.23
C HIS A 269 -16.69 5.54 17.03
N GLY A 270 -17.29 4.91 16.02
CA GLY A 270 -17.77 5.60 14.82
C GLY A 270 -16.66 5.95 13.81
N GLY A 271 -15.52 5.26 13.88
CA GLY A 271 -14.41 5.45 12.96
C GLY A 271 -14.62 4.78 11.59
N ALA A 272 -13.59 4.90 10.75
CA ALA A 272 -13.61 4.53 9.34
C ALA A 272 -12.33 3.78 8.91
N GLY A 273 -12.49 2.55 8.41
CA GLY A 273 -11.38 1.77 7.82
C GLY A 273 -11.33 1.93 6.31
N ARG A 274 -10.14 2.20 5.75
CA ARG A 274 -9.92 2.49 4.32
C ARG A 274 -8.78 1.68 3.75
N TRP A 275 -9.09 0.73 2.88
CA TRP A 275 -8.11 -0.14 2.22
C TRP A 275 -7.33 -1.05 3.16
N ASN A 276 -7.80 -1.32 4.38
CA ASN A 276 -7.05 -2.11 5.37
C ASN A 276 -7.30 -3.62 5.20
N ALA A 277 -6.45 -4.46 5.80
CA ALA A 277 -6.73 -5.89 5.97
C ALA A 277 -7.88 -6.11 6.96
N PHE A 278 -7.90 -5.35 8.06
CA PHE A 278 -8.86 -5.47 9.17
C PHE A 278 -9.69 -4.19 9.37
N SER A 279 -10.89 -4.32 9.94
CA SER A 279 -11.81 -3.20 10.11
C SER A 279 -11.44 -2.27 11.26
N GLY A 280 -10.68 -2.75 12.25
CA GLY A 280 -10.48 -2.04 13.51
C GLY A 280 -11.79 -1.76 14.25
N ASN A 281 -12.84 -2.54 13.98
CA ASN A 281 -14.22 -2.31 14.41
C ASN A 281 -14.86 -1.00 13.91
N ALA A 282 -14.37 -0.45 12.80
CA ALA A 282 -14.94 0.76 12.19
C ALA A 282 -16.42 0.61 11.82
N ALA A 283 -17.15 1.70 11.99
CA ALA A 283 -18.57 1.78 11.61
C ALA A 283 -18.77 1.85 10.09
N GLU A 284 -17.81 2.43 9.36
CA GLU A 284 -17.82 2.47 7.89
C GLU A 284 -16.53 1.89 7.34
N ASN A 285 -16.65 0.91 6.44
CA ASN A 285 -15.51 0.27 5.78
C ASN A 285 -15.60 0.40 4.26
N ILE A 286 -14.47 0.75 3.64
CA ILE A 286 -14.27 0.80 2.18
C ILE A 286 -12.89 0.21 1.89
N GLY A 287 -12.82 -0.81 1.06
CA GLY A 287 -11.61 -1.51 0.66
C GLY A 287 -11.07 -2.45 1.73
N VAL A 288 -11.87 -2.80 2.76
CA VAL A 288 -11.41 -3.58 3.91
C VAL A 288 -11.65 -5.07 3.72
N TYR A 289 -10.60 -5.88 3.74
CA TYR A 289 -10.67 -7.30 3.36
C TYR A 289 -11.56 -8.15 4.27
N SER A 290 -11.35 -8.05 5.58
CA SER A 290 -12.04 -8.86 6.60
C SER A 290 -13.55 -8.66 6.66
N VAL A 291 -14.06 -7.51 6.22
CA VAL A 291 -15.51 -7.20 6.24
C VAL A 291 -16.06 -6.99 4.84
N PHE A 292 -15.24 -7.22 3.80
CA PHE A 292 -15.67 -7.11 2.42
C PHE A 292 -16.91 -7.98 2.20
N GLY A 293 -17.90 -7.45 1.47
CA GLY A 293 -19.15 -8.13 1.14
C GLY A 293 -20.13 -8.37 2.31
N ASP A 294 -19.86 -7.87 3.52
CA ASP A 294 -20.84 -7.82 4.63
C ASP A 294 -21.68 -6.53 4.52
N PRO A 295 -22.98 -6.61 4.16
CA PRO A 295 -23.83 -5.42 4.00
C PRO A 295 -24.07 -4.67 5.31
N SER A 296 -23.84 -5.29 6.47
CA SER A 296 -24.04 -4.67 7.78
C SER A 296 -22.86 -3.81 8.24
N LYS A 297 -21.66 -4.08 7.69
CA LYS A 297 -20.40 -3.40 8.05
C LYS A 297 -19.79 -2.57 6.89
N GLY A 298 -20.28 -2.75 5.66
CA GLY A 298 -19.85 -2.00 4.49
C GLY A 298 -20.50 -0.61 4.40
N SER A 299 -19.74 0.38 3.92
CA SER A 299 -20.30 1.71 3.61
C SER A 299 -21.17 1.65 2.34
N ALA A 300 -22.13 2.58 2.21
CA ALA A 300 -22.79 2.79 0.92
C ALA A 300 -21.73 3.33 -0.06
N ASN A 301 -21.19 2.47 -0.93
CA ASN A 301 -20.10 2.68 -1.93
C ASN A 301 -20.30 3.83 -2.95
N THR A 302 -21.20 4.76 -2.64
CA THR A 302 -21.40 6.05 -3.30
C THR A 302 -20.12 6.88 -3.42
N LEU A 303 -19.16 6.75 -2.48
CA LEU A 303 -17.86 7.41 -2.54
C LEU A 303 -16.98 6.85 -3.67
N LEU A 304 -16.94 5.53 -3.86
CA LEU A 304 -16.25 4.91 -5.00
C LEU A 304 -16.92 5.24 -6.35
N GLY A 305 -18.24 5.46 -6.35
CA GLY A 305 -18.97 5.90 -7.54
C GLY A 305 -18.44 7.21 -8.15
N TYR A 306 -17.77 8.05 -7.35
CA TYR A 306 -17.13 9.29 -7.82
C TYR A 306 -15.89 9.05 -8.71
N LEU A 307 -15.19 7.92 -8.56
CA LEU A 307 -14.05 7.58 -9.42
C LEU A 307 -14.45 7.46 -10.89
N LEU A 308 -15.73 7.20 -11.12
CA LEU A 308 -16.33 7.11 -12.44
C LEU A 308 -16.88 8.46 -12.93
N SER A 309 -16.68 9.53 -12.17
CA SER A 309 -16.92 10.89 -12.66
C SER A 309 -15.97 11.17 -13.82
N PRO A 310 -16.39 11.88 -14.87
CA PRO A 310 -15.61 12.07 -16.08
C PRO A 310 -14.24 12.71 -15.86
N TYR A 311 -14.12 13.64 -14.91
CA TYR A 311 -12.84 14.24 -14.54
C TYR A 311 -11.93 13.21 -13.86
N MET A 312 -12.42 12.49 -12.86
CA MET A 312 -11.60 11.47 -12.18
C MET A 312 -11.25 10.31 -13.10
N LEU A 313 -12.20 9.86 -13.90
CA LEU A 313 -11.99 8.75 -14.81
C LEU A 313 -10.92 9.09 -15.85
N SER A 314 -10.96 10.30 -16.43
CA SER A 314 -9.92 10.75 -17.35
C SER A 314 -8.59 10.91 -16.65
N ARG A 315 -8.55 11.52 -15.45
CA ARG A 315 -7.34 11.69 -14.65
C ARG A 315 -6.70 10.34 -14.30
N ILE A 316 -7.46 9.42 -13.71
CA ILE A 316 -6.98 8.09 -13.31
C ILE A 316 -6.49 7.32 -14.53
N LEU A 317 -7.27 7.24 -15.62
CA LEU A 317 -6.86 6.51 -16.81
C LEU A 317 -5.56 7.07 -17.40
N THR A 318 -5.43 8.39 -17.40
CA THR A 318 -4.26 9.05 -17.95
C THR A 318 -3.02 8.80 -17.10
N LEU A 319 -3.12 9.01 -15.78
CA LEU A 319 -2.03 8.72 -14.84
C LEU A 319 -1.66 7.23 -14.86
N PHE A 320 -2.66 6.35 -14.98
CA PHE A 320 -2.46 4.91 -15.07
C PHE A 320 -1.66 4.54 -16.32
N VAL A 321 -2.01 5.06 -17.50
CA VAL A 321 -1.24 4.83 -18.73
C VAL A 321 0.17 5.38 -18.61
N VAL A 322 0.34 6.56 -18.02
CA VAL A 322 1.67 7.15 -17.77
C VAL A 322 2.50 6.24 -16.87
N ASP A 323 1.92 5.67 -15.82
CA ASP A 323 2.65 4.81 -14.89
C ASP A 323 2.99 3.44 -15.50
N VAL A 324 2.12 2.88 -16.36
CA VAL A 324 2.44 1.68 -17.16
C VAL A 324 3.64 1.93 -18.08
N VAL A 325 3.64 3.04 -18.82
CA VAL A 325 4.75 3.40 -19.71
C VAL A 325 6.02 3.67 -18.90
N ARG A 326 5.88 4.33 -17.75
CA ARG A 326 6.98 4.59 -16.81
C ARG A 326 7.59 3.30 -16.31
N GLU A 327 6.79 2.30 -15.95
CA GLU A 327 7.29 0.99 -15.51
C GLU A 327 8.14 0.34 -16.61
N TRP A 328 7.67 0.34 -17.86
CA TRP A 328 8.47 -0.24 -18.96
C TRP A 328 9.79 0.50 -19.16
N TRP A 329 9.76 1.83 -19.10
CA TRP A 329 10.96 2.65 -19.20
C TRP A 329 11.94 2.37 -18.05
N GLN A 330 11.44 2.31 -16.81
CA GLN A 330 12.23 2.06 -15.61
C GLN A 330 12.80 0.63 -15.59
N ALA A 331 12.02 -0.38 -15.97
CA ALA A 331 12.47 -1.75 -16.17
C ALA A 331 13.57 -1.86 -17.22
N TRP A 332 13.41 -1.17 -18.35
CA TRP A 332 14.45 -1.09 -19.38
C TRP A 332 15.71 -0.38 -18.86
N GLN A 333 15.55 0.74 -18.16
CA GLN A 333 16.67 1.52 -17.63
C GLN A 333 17.47 0.72 -16.60
N GLN A 334 16.81 -0.01 -15.70
CA GLN A 334 17.44 -0.88 -14.71
C GLN A 334 18.25 -2.01 -15.38
N ARG A 335 17.73 -2.59 -16.47
CA ARG A 335 18.47 -3.57 -17.29
C ARG A 335 19.68 -2.96 -17.95
N ARG A 336 19.51 -1.79 -18.57
CA ARG A 336 20.58 -1.06 -19.25
C ARG A 336 21.71 -0.63 -18.30
N GLN A 337 21.36 -0.20 -17.09
CA GLN A 337 22.32 0.23 -16.06
C GLN A 337 22.89 -0.93 -15.25
N ASN A 338 22.43 -2.16 -15.51
CA ASN A 338 22.80 -3.37 -14.78
C ASN A 338 22.69 -3.24 -13.25
N VAL A 339 21.60 -2.63 -12.79
CA VAL A 339 21.32 -2.52 -11.35
C VAL A 339 20.89 -3.89 -10.81
N LEU A 340 21.57 -4.36 -9.77
CA LEU A 340 21.31 -5.58 -9.02
C LEU A 340 21.07 -5.24 -7.54
N PRO A 341 20.32 -6.06 -6.78
CA PRO A 341 19.55 -7.24 -7.21
C PRO A 341 18.34 -6.87 -8.09
N ARG A 342 17.86 -7.80 -8.93
CA ARG A 342 16.75 -7.52 -9.87
C ARG A 342 15.90 -8.74 -10.17
N VAL A 343 14.58 -8.57 -10.16
CA VAL A 343 13.59 -9.61 -10.54
C VAL A 343 12.91 -9.32 -11.87
N HIS A 344 12.17 -10.31 -12.39
CA HIS A 344 11.46 -10.19 -13.65
C HIS A 344 10.20 -9.31 -13.51
N ARG A 345 10.22 -8.12 -14.13
CA ARG A 345 9.07 -7.22 -14.22
C ARG A 345 8.35 -7.41 -15.56
N GLY A 346 7.26 -8.16 -15.54
CA GLY A 346 6.48 -8.51 -16.73
C GLY A 346 5.41 -7.46 -17.10
N LEU A 347 4.80 -7.62 -18.28
CA LEU A 347 3.72 -6.73 -18.74
C LEU A 347 2.52 -6.67 -17.78
N LYS A 348 2.16 -7.81 -17.19
CA LYS A 348 1.05 -7.90 -16.22
C LYS A 348 1.33 -7.03 -14.99
N TYR A 349 2.55 -7.10 -14.46
CA TYR A 349 2.98 -6.31 -13.31
C TYR A 349 2.82 -4.81 -13.55
N SER A 350 3.12 -4.31 -14.75
CA SER A 350 2.96 -2.88 -15.07
C SER A 350 1.53 -2.37 -14.87
N PHE A 351 0.52 -3.19 -15.19
CA PHE A 351 -0.88 -2.84 -14.96
C PHE A 351 -1.28 -2.93 -13.49
N ILE A 352 -0.74 -3.90 -12.75
CA ILE A 352 -0.97 -4.09 -11.31
C ILE A 352 -0.40 -2.89 -10.55
N ARG A 353 0.88 -2.60 -10.78
CA ARG A 353 1.58 -1.43 -10.25
C ARG A 353 0.79 -0.15 -10.52
N ALA A 354 0.42 0.13 -11.77
CA ALA A 354 -0.35 1.33 -12.08
C ALA A 354 -1.71 1.39 -11.34
N GLY A 355 -2.33 0.24 -11.08
CA GLY A 355 -3.54 0.14 -10.26
C GLY A 355 -3.30 0.61 -8.83
N THR A 356 -2.24 0.11 -8.18
CA THR A 356 -1.91 0.40 -6.78
C THR A 356 -1.26 1.77 -6.58
N THR A 357 -0.41 2.23 -7.50
CA THR A 357 0.34 3.49 -7.42
C THR A 357 -0.46 4.71 -7.89
N THR A 358 -1.57 4.50 -8.62
CA THR A 358 -2.37 5.59 -9.19
C THR A 358 -3.82 5.50 -8.80
N ALA A 359 -4.54 4.46 -9.23
CA ALA A 359 -5.99 4.42 -9.08
C ALA A 359 -6.41 4.36 -7.60
N MET A 360 -5.75 3.51 -6.83
CA MET A 360 -5.98 3.41 -5.38
C MET A 360 -5.54 4.67 -4.62
N GLN A 361 -4.46 5.32 -5.05
CA GLN A 361 -3.98 6.56 -4.43
C GLN A 361 -4.96 7.72 -4.61
N GLU A 362 -5.47 7.90 -5.83
CA GLU A 362 -6.49 8.90 -6.14
C GLU A 362 -7.82 8.59 -5.44
N ALA A 363 -8.17 7.31 -5.29
CA ALA A 363 -9.33 6.89 -4.52
C ALA A 363 -9.18 7.20 -3.03
N SER A 364 -8.03 6.87 -2.43
CA SER A 364 -7.71 7.18 -1.04
C SER A 364 -7.76 8.68 -0.79
N ARG A 365 -7.14 9.49 -1.65
CA ARG A 365 -7.20 10.96 -1.57
C ARG A 365 -8.65 11.47 -1.56
N HIS A 366 -9.50 10.96 -2.44
CA HIS A 366 -10.90 11.37 -2.51
C HIS A 366 -11.69 10.95 -1.26
N ILE A 367 -11.57 9.69 -0.85
CA ILE A 367 -12.31 9.13 0.29
C ILE A 367 -11.90 9.83 1.58
N LEU A 368 -10.60 10.00 1.82
CA LEU A 368 -10.07 10.70 2.98
C LEU A 368 -10.49 12.18 3.00
N THR A 369 -10.52 12.85 1.84
CA THR A 369 -11.07 14.22 1.75
C THR A 369 -12.53 14.25 2.19
N ALA A 370 -13.34 13.26 1.79
CA ALA A 370 -14.72 13.16 2.21
C ALA A 370 -14.85 12.85 3.71
N ASP A 371 -14.06 11.92 4.26
CA ASP A 371 -14.08 11.56 5.69
C ASP A 371 -13.72 12.76 6.58
N VAL A 372 -12.67 13.51 6.22
CA VAL A 372 -12.27 14.74 6.91
C VAL A 372 -13.39 15.78 6.88
N LEU A 373 -14.02 16.00 5.72
CA LEU A 373 -15.12 16.97 5.59
C LEU A 373 -16.43 16.51 6.24
N ARG A 374 -16.61 15.19 6.43
CA ARG A 374 -17.71 14.61 7.20
C ARG A 374 -17.50 14.69 8.71
N GLY A 375 -16.28 15.00 9.16
CA GLY A 375 -15.97 15.04 10.59
C GLY A 375 -15.87 13.66 11.23
N THR A 376 -15.51 12.63 10.46
CA THR A 376 -15.33 11.27 10.97
C THR A 376 -14.34 11.24 12.16
N PRO A 377 -14.68 10.63 13.31
CA PRO A 377 -13.85 10.71 14.52
C PRO A 377 -12.44 10.13 14.41
N ALA A 378 -12.30 8.98 13.76
CA ALA A 378 -11.01 8.33 13.53
C ALA A 378 -11.04 7.64 12.18
N VAL A 379 -9.98 7.79 11.39
CA VAL A 379 -9.85 7.18 10.06
C VAL A 379 -8.50 6.52 9.97
N TYR A 380 -8.45 5.28 9.49
CA TYR A 380 -7.21 4.57 9.19
C TYR A 380 -7.18 4.20 7.72
N ASN A 381 -6.10 4.58 7.03
CA ASN A 381 -5.93 4.30 5.61
C ASN A 381 -4.52 3.76 5.30
N THR A 382 -4.48 2.61 4.64
CA THR A 382 -3.24 2.02 4.11
C THR A 382 -2.95 2.46 2.68
N PHE A 383 -1.69 2.81 2.43
CA PHE A 383 -1.15 3.14 1.11
C PHE A 383 -0.12 2.10 0.63
N PHE A 384 -0.60 1.06 -0.05
CA PHE A 384 0.19 -0.07 -0.62
C PHE A 384 1.19 0.28 -1.72
N GLY A 385 1.15 1.52 -2.22
CA GLY A 385 1.85 1.87 -3.46
C GLY A 385 3.36 1.77 -3.35
N TYR A 386 3.93 2.03 -2.17
CA TYR A 386 5.37 1.96 -1.95
C TYR A 386 5.81 0.49 -1.86
N ASP A 387 5.19 -0.29 -0.98
CA ASP A 387 5.48 -1.71 -0.74
C ASP A 387 5.51 -2.55 -2.04
N GLU A 388 4.46 -2.44 -2.86
CA GLU A 388 4.35 -3.16 -4.15
C GLU A 388 5.49 -2.83 -5.13
N VAL A 389 5.93 -1.57 -5.14
CA VAL A 389 7.03 -1.14 -6.01
C VAL A 389 8.38 -1.54 -5.41
N ALA A 390 8.52 -1.46 -4.09
CA ALA A 390 9.74 -1.80 -3.37
C ALA A 390 10.07 -3.30 -3.48
N HIS A 391 9.06 -4.17 -3.43
CA HIS A 391 9.21 -5.61 -3.67
C HIS A 391 9.88 -5.96 -5.01
N HIS A 392 9.52 -5.25 -6.08
CA HIS A 392 9.97 -5.57 -7.44
C HIS A 392 11.14 -4.71 -7.92
N SER A 393 11.17 -3.45 -7.48
CA SER A 393 12.11 -2.45 -7.93
C SER A 393 13.19 -2.18 -6.91
N GLY A 394 13.04 -2.56 -5.64
CA GLY A 394 13.99 -2.31 -4.56
C GLY A 394 13.59 -1.14 -3.65
N ILE A 395 14.00 -1.16 -2.39
CA ILE A 395 13.46 -0.28 -1.33
C ILE A 395 13.88 1.19 -1.49
N ASP A 396 15.10 1.46 -1.91
CA ASP A 396 15.71 2.80 -1.92
C ASP A 396 15.87 3.37 -3.35
N ARG A 397 15.27 2.71 -4.34
CA ARG A 397 15.43 3.08 -5.75
C ARG A 397 14.53 4.24 -6.12
N ALA A 398 14.94 5.00 -7.13
CA ALA A 398 14.16 6.12 -7.66
C ALA A 398 12.75 5.72 -8.13
N ASP A 399 12.52 4.44 -8.43
CA ASP A 399 11.22 3.89 -8.81
C ASP A 399 10.24 3.88 -7.62
N SER A 400 10.71 3.45 -6.45
CA SER A 400 9.96 3.34 -5.19
C SER A 400 9.84 4.70 -4.50
N LEU A 401 10.94 5.47 -4.43
CA LEU A 401 10.96 6.79 -3.78
C LEU A 401 10.04 7.81 -4.46
N LYS A 402 9.79 7.69 -5.78
CA LYS A 402 8.82 8.55 -6.48
C LYS A 402 7.40 8.37 -5.99
N ILE A 403 7.04 7.18 -5.50
CA ILE A 403 5.71 6.96 -4.91
C ILE A 403 5.52 7.82 -3.67
N LEU A 404 6.57 7.96 -2.86
CA LEU A 404 6.54 8.81 -1.67
C LEU A 404 6.27 10.28 -2.00
N THR A 405 6.69 10.78 -3.18
CA THR A 405 6.31 12.12 -3.64
C THR A 405 4.82 12.26 -3.93
N THR A 406 4.21 11.22 -4.51
CA THR A 406 2.75 11.18 -4.70
C THR A 406 2.03 11.19 -3.35
N LEU A 407 2.48 10.36 -2.40
CA LEU A 407 1.90 10.30 -1.05
C LEU A 407 2.06 11.63 -0.31
N ASP A 408 3.24 12.26 -0.35
CA ASP A 408 3.48 13.55 0.27
C ASP A 408 2.58 14.65 -0.30
N THR A 409 2.27 14.60 -1.61
CA THR A 409 1.29 15.50 -2.24
C THR A 409 -0.13 15.27 -1.70
N ILE A 410 -0.51 14.01 -1.49
CA ILE A 410 -1.80 13.66 -0.85
C ILE A 410 -1.84 14.17 0.59
N PHE A 411 -0.76 14.00 1.36
CA PHE A 411 -0.68 14.47 2.74
C PHE A 411 -0.75 15.99 2.83
N ALA A 412 -0.06 16.71 1.94
CA ALA A 412 -0.16 18.16 1.82
C ALA A 412 -1.60 18.60 1.53
N HIS A 413 -2.29 17.90 0.64
CA HIS A 413 -3.70 18.15 0.33
C HIS A 413 -4.60 17.92 1.56
N LEU A 414 -4.44 16.80 2.26
CA LEU A 414 -5.22 16.47 3.44
C LEU A 414 -4.99 17.46 4.59
N GLU A 415 -3.74 17.91 4.81
CA GLU A 415 -3.43 18.98 5.78
C GLU A 415 -4.19 20.27 5.44
N ARG A 416 -4.26 20.66 4.16
CA ARG A 416 -5.02 21.85 3.74
C ARG A 416 -6.51 21.68 3.93
N VAL A 417 -7.06 20.50 3.64
CA VAL A 417 -8.49 20.19 3.80
C VAL A 417 -8.87 20.18 5.29
N ALA A 418 -8.04 19.58 6.14
CA ALA A 418 -8.25 19.47 7.59
C ALA A 418 -8.45 20.82 8.27
N ARG A 419 -7.80 21.89 7.78
CA ARG A 419 -7.99 23.27 8.30
C ARG A 419 -9.41 23.81 8.14
N ALA A 420 -10.20 23.27 7.21
CA ALA A 420 -11.58 23.68 6.97
C ALA A 420 -12.60 22.60 7.38
N ALA A 421 -12.15 21.55 8.07
CA ALA A 421 -13.00 20.46 8.51
C ALA A 421 -13.95 20.91 9.65
N PRO A 422 -15.07 20.19 9.86
CA PRO A 422 -15.99 20.48 10.95
C PRO A 422 -15.40 20.20 12.35
N ARG A 423 -14.26 19.51 12.44
CA ARG A 423 -13.48 19.29 13.67
C ARG A 423 -11.98 19.40 13.42
N PRO A 424 -11.15 19.71 14.44
CA PRO A 424 -9.69 19.64 14.30
C PRO A 424 -9.24 18.19 14.05
N TYR A 425 -8.18 18.01 13.27
CA TYR A 425 -7.62 16.68 12.98
C TYR A 425 -6.13 16.62 13.32
N HIS A 426 -5.73 15.52 13.96
CA HIS A 426 -4.36 15.09 14.10
C HIS A 426 -4.01 14.14 12.95
N LEU A 427 -2.99 14.50 12.17
CA LEU A 427 -2.47 13.67 11.09
C LEU A 427 -1.32 12.85 11.66
N ILE A 428 -1.45 11.53 11.61
CA ILE A 428 -0.44 10.58 12.10
C ILE A 428 -0.04 9.75 10.90
N VAL A 429 1.24 9.74 10.56
CA VAL A 429 1.78 8.90 9.49
C VAL A 429 2.57 7.78 10.14
N LEU A 430 2.31 6.54 9.75
CA LEU A 430 3.01 5.40 10.32
C LEU A 430 3.39 4.41 9.22
N SER A 431 4.23 3.46 9.59
CA SER A 431 4.42 2.24 8.84
C SER A 431 4.18 1.07 9.78
N ASP A 432 3.57 0.02 9.25
CA ASP A 432 3.25 -1.23 9.93
C ASP A 432 4.47 -2.14 10.05
N HIS A 433 5.29 -2.18 8.99
CA HIS A 433 6.61 -2.81 8.99
C HIS A 433 7.53 -2.09 7.98
N GLY A 434 8.84 -2.33 8.09
CA GLY A 434 9.77 -1.92 7.05
C GLY A 434 9.85 -2.94 5.92
N GLN A 435 10.79 -2.70 5.00
CA GLN A 435 11.31 -3.71 4.08
C GLN A 435 12.83 -3.79 4.16
N SER A 436 13.36 -4.97 3.87
CA SER A 436 14.78 -5.23 3.62
C SER A 436 15.01 -5.47 2.13
N GLN A 437 16.22 -5.20 1.63
CA GLN A 437 16.60 -5.45 0.24
C GLN A 437 17.59 -6.61 0.17
N GLY A 438 17.56 -7.41 -0.90
CA GLY A 438 18.60 -8.41 -1.14
C GLY A 438 18.44 -9.19 -2.43
N THR A 439 19.53 -9.85 -2.82
CA THR A 439 19.48 -10.92 -3.84
C THR A 439 18.68 -12.09 -3.28
N THR A 440 17.75 -12.63 -4.06
CA THR A 440 16.86 -13.72 -3.60
C THR A 440 17.65 -14.99 -3.33
N PHE A 441 17.13 -15.86 -2.47
CA PHE A 441 17.75 -17.13 -2.10
C PHE A 441 18.01 -17.99 -3.35
N LEU A 442 17.05 -18.06 -4.27
CA LEU A 442 17.20 -18.78 -5.55
C LEU A 442 18.28 -18.15 -6.44
N GLN A 443 18.37 -16.82 -6.51
CA GLN A 443 19.40 -16.14 -7.30
C GLN A 443 20.80 -16.31 -6.71
N LYS A 444 20.92 -16.34 -5.37
CA LYS A 444 22.19 -16.46 -4.65
C LYS A 444 22.72 -17.89 -4.66
N TYR A 445 21.85 -18.89 -4.46
CA TYR A 445 22.25 -20.29 -4.25
C TYR A 445 21.87 -21.24 -5.39
N GLY A 446 21.06 -20.79 -6.36
CA GLY A 446 20.62 -21.61 -7.49
C GLY A 446 19.59 -22.69 -7.14
N LEU A 447 19.07 -22.68 -5.91
CA LEU A 447 18.06 -23.61 -5.40
C LEU A 447 17.01 -22.84 -4.58
N SER A 448 15.75 -23.27 -4.61
CA SER A 448 14.69 -22.67 -3.78
C SER A 448 14.60 -23.37 -2.41
N LEU A 449 13.97 -22.73 -1.42
CA LEU A 449 13.72 -23.38 -0.13
C LEU A 449 12.93 -24.70 -0.28
N ALA A 450 12.01 -24.75 -1.24
CA ALA A 450 11.27 -25.96 -1.56
C ALA A 450 12.19 -27.05 -2.12
N ASP A 451 13.14 -26.70 -3.01
CA ASP A 451 14.12 -27.67 -3.54
C ASP A 451 15.04 -28.19 -2.43
N LEU A 452 15.50 -27.32 -1.53
CA LEU A 452 16.30 -27.71 -0.36
C LEU A 452 15.53 -28.68 0.52
N THR A 453 14.33 -28.29 0.93
CA THR A 453 13.48 -29.10 1.81
C THR A 453 13.19 -30.46 1.17
N HIS A 454 12.84 -30.49 -0.11
CA HIS A 454 12.61 -31.72 -0.85
C HIS A 454 13.84 -32.63 -0.86
N GLN A 455 15.04 -32.11 -1.09
CA GLN A 455 16.28 -32.91 -1.06
C GLN A 455 16.52 -33.56 0.31
N LEU A 456 16.11 -32.90 1.39
CA LEU A 456 16.32 -33.37 2.76
C LEU A 456 15.31 -34.45 3.16
N VAL A 457 14.03 -34.29 2.79
CA VAL A 457 12.92 -35.18 3.21
C VAL A 457 12.61 -36.32 2.23
N ALA A 458 12.91 -36.18 0.94
CA ALA A 458 12.55 -37.17 -0.08
C ALA A 458 13.14 -38.57 0.17
N PRO A 459 14.39 -38.74 0.64
CA PRO A 459 14.92 -40.08 0.90
C PRO A 459 14.23 -40.80 2.07
N ASP A 460 13.44 -40.08 2.89
CA ASP A 460 12.68 -40.64 4.01
C ASP A 460 11.19 -40.85 3.66
N GLY A 461 10.82 -40.72 2.38
CA GLY A 461 9.51 -41.13 1.84
C GLY A 461 8.49 -40.02 1.62
N ALA A 462 8.80 -38.77 1.99
CA ALA A 462 7.96 -37.61 1.70
C ALA A 462 8.18 -37.15 0.25
N THR A 463 7.24 -37.48 -0.65
CA THR A 463 7.42 -37.27 -2.11
C THR A 463 6.44 -36.26 -2.69
N ARG A 464 5.30 -36.05 -2.04
CA ARG A 464 4.29 -35.07 -2.48
C ARG A 464 4.54 -33.75 -1.74
N MET A 465 5.20 -32.82 -2.40
CA MET A 465 5.44 -31.48 -1.87
C MET A 465 4.52 -30.46 -2.53
N MET A 466 3.96 -29.56 -1.72
CA MET A 466 3.29 -28.35 -2.18
C MET A 466 4.14 -27.14 -1.78
N ALA A 467 4.39 -26.23 -2.72
CA ALA A 467 5.15 -25.03 -2.45
C ALA A 467 4.45 -23.77 -2.95
N MET A 468 4.46 -22.71 -2.14
CA MET A 468 4.05 -21.37 -2.55
C MET A 468 5.15 -20.37 -2.21
N LEU A 469 5.88 -19.93 -3.24
CA LEU A 469 7.04 -19.02 -3.11
C LEU A 469 6.86 -17.70 -3.88
N GLN A 470 5.66 -17.46 -4.41
CA GLN A 470 5.29 -16.22 -5.10
C GLN A 470 4.08 -15.60 -4.41
N THR A 471 4.02 -14.27 -4.40
CA THR A 471 3.02 -13.50 -3.65
C THR A 471 2.27 -12.57 -4.58
N ASP A 472 0.93 -12.62 -4.50
CA ASP A 472 -0.02 -11.88 -5.34
C ASP A 472 -0.83 -10.86 -4.50
N GLU A 473 -0.23 -10.27 -3.46
CA GLU A 473 -0.90 -9.35 -2.52
C GLU A 473 -1.56 -8.16 -3.24
N ALA A 474 -0.83 -7.46 -4.09
CA ALA A 474 -1.35 -6.33 -4.87
C ALA A 474 -2.55 -6.70 -5.75
N MET A 475 -2.57 -7.91 -6.32
CA MET A 475 -3.73 -8.41 -7.06
C MET A 475 -4.94 -8.61 -6.17
N GLY A 476 -4.74 -9.05 -4.93
CA GLY A 476 -5.79 -9.07 -3.91
C GLY A 476 -6.43 -7.69 -3.76
N HIS A 477 -5.61 -6.63 -3.59
CA HIS A 477 -6.14 -5.31 -3.21
C HIS A 477 -6.93 -4.70 -4.35
N VAL A 478 -6.42 -4.88 -5.59
CA VAL A 478 -7.10 -4.48 -6.82
C VAL A 478 -8.43 -5.24 -6.99
N ASN A 479 -8.46 -6.54 -6.70
CA ASN A 479 -9.69 -7.34 -6.77
C ASN A 479 -10.74 -6.83 -5.78
N VAL A 480 -10.35 -6.53 -4.53
CA VAL A 480 -11.26 -5.98 -3.51
C VAL A 480 -11.81 -4.61 -3.96
N ALA A 481 -10.94 -3.70 -4.41
CA ALA A 481 -11.34 -2.39 -4.91
C ALA A 481 -12.38 -2.47 -6.04
N LEU A 482 -12.14 -3.35 -7.02
CA LEU A 482 -13.04 -3.55 -8.15
C LEU A 482 -14.36 -4.21 -7.74
N SER A 483 -14.29 -5.16 -6.82
CA SER A 483 -15.46 -5.86 -6.30
C SER A 483 -16.38 -4.89 -5.55
N GLU A 484 -15.84 -3.98 -4.74
CA GLU A 484 -16.64 -2.94 -4.06
C GLU A 484 -17.27 -1.97 -5.05
N ALA A 485 -16.51 -1.54 -6.06
CA ALA A 485 -17.02 -0.65 -7.10
C ALA A 485 -18.20 -1.27 -7.86
N VAL A 486 -18.19 -2.58 -8.10
CA VAL A 486 -19.29 -3.34 -8.74
C VAL A 486 -20.50 -3.52 -7.82
N GLN A 487 -20.29 -3.63 -6.52
CA GLN A 487 -21.35 -3.78 -5.53
C GLN A 487 -22.08 -2.45 -5.22
N GLY A 488 -21.51 -1.30 -5.62
CA GLY A 488 -22.14 0.01 -5.41
C GLY A 488 -23.53 0.17 -6.06
N VAL A 489 -24.32 1.09 -5.50
CA VAL A 489 -25.73 1.33 -5.89
C VAL A 489 -25.88 2.30 -7.09
N SER A 490 -24.78 2.78 -7.65
CA SER A 490 -24.79 3.78 -8.71
C SER A 490 -25.15 3.20 -10.09
N ARG A 491 -25.66 4.04 -11.00
CA ARG A 491 -25.91 3.65 -12.40
C ARG A 491 -24.63 3.13 -13.08
N THR A 492 -23.48 3.65 -12.68
CA THR A 492 -22.19 3.26 -13.25
C THR A 492 -21.69 1.93 -12.69
N ALA A 493 -21.96 1.63 -11.43
CA ALA A 493 -21.71 0.30 -10.85
C ALA A 493 -22.52 -0.79 -11.56
N ALA A 494 -23.77 -0.49 -11.99
CA ALA A 494 -24.56 -1.41 -12.79
C ALA A 494 -23.93 -1.72 -14.17
N VAL A 495 -23.32 -0.71 -14.81
CA VAL A 495 -22.57 -0.90 -16.06
C VAL A 495 -21.31 -1.73 -15.82
N LEU A 496 -20.55 -1.40 -14.77
CA LEU A 496 -19.33 -2.14 -14.40
C LEU A 496 -19.63 -3.61 -14.10
N ARG A 497 -20.72 -3.88 -13.36
CA ARG A 497 -21.23 -5.23 -13.09
C ARG A 497 -21.52 -6.00 -14.37
N ARG A 498 -22.09 -5.35 -15.39
CA ARG A 498 -22.39 -6.00 -16.67
C ARG A 498 -21.11 -6.35 -17.44
N VAL A 499 -20.12 -5.47 -17.43
CA VAL A 499 -18.84 -5.67 -18.11
C VAL A 499 -18.00 -6.75 -17.42
N LEU A 500 -17.96 -6.72 -16.09
CA LEU A 500 -17.14 -7.64 -15.29
C LEU A 500 -17.85 -8.94 -14.93
N LYS A 501 -19.15 -9.11 -15.25
CA LYS A 501 -19.93 -10.34 -15.01
C LYS A 501 -19.19 -11.64 -15.39
N PRO A 502 -18.46 -11.74 -16.53
CA PRO A 502 -17.73 -12.95 -16.89
C PRO A 502 -16.52 -13.26 -15.99
N ARG A 503 -16.05 -12.26 -15.24
CA ARG A 503 -14.92 -12.34 -14.30
C ARG A 503 -15.38 -12.30 -12.84
N MET A 504 -16.67 -12.49 -12.60
CA MET A 504 -17.21 -12.56 -11.24
C MET A 504 -17.38 -14.01 -10.79
N SER A 505 -16.95 -14.31 -9.56
CA SER A 505 -17.25 -15.55 -8.84
C SER A 505 -17.74 -15.16 -7.45
N ASP A 506 -18.87 -15.71 -7.00
CA ASP A 506 -19.42 -15.52 -5.64
C ASP A 506 -19.55 -14.05 -5.17
N GLY A 507 -19.83 -13.13 -6.10
CA GLY A 507 -20.02 -11.70 -5.81
C GLY A 507 -18.74 -10.86 -5.84
N GLU A 508 -17.59 -11.46 -6.19
CA GLU A 508 -16.28 -10.81 -6.28
C GLU A 508 -15.79 -10.77 -7.73
N VAL A 509 -14.99 -9.76 -8.07
CA VAL A 509 -14.21 -9.69 -9.31
C VAL A 509 -12.88 -10.42 -9.07
N ALA A 510 -12.67 -11.52 -9.77
CA ALA A 510 -11.42 -12.23 -9.78
C ALA A 510 -10.67 -11.93 -11.09
N LEU A 511 -9.76 -10.95 -11.07
CA LEU A 511 -8.87 -10.68 -12.20
C LEU A 511 -7.70 -11.71 -12.29
N GLY A 512 -7.58 -12.58 -11.29
CA GLY A 512 -6.75 -13.81 -11.31
C GLY A 512 -7.62 -15.08 -11.40
N GLN A 513 -7.04 -16.25 -11.69
CA GLN A 513 -7.81 -17.47 -11.92
C GLN A 513 -8.44 -18.03 -10.62
N PRO A 514 -9.77 -18.07 -10.45
CA PRO A 514 -10.42 -18.63 -9.24
C PRO A 514 -10.15 -20.13 -9.03
N LYS A 515 -9.76 -20.83 -10.11
CA LYS A 515 -9.52 -22.26 -10.12
C LYS A 515 -8.21 -22.66 -9.42
N THR A 516 -7.28 -21.75 -9.21
CA THR A 516 -5.97 -22.08 -8.60
C THR A 516 -6.08 -22.20 -7.08
N ARG A 517 -6.77 -21.29 -6.37
CA ARG A 517 -6.84 -21.33 -4.89
C ARG A 517 -7.47 -22.60 -4.32
N ARG A 518 -8.60 -23.04 -4.89
CA ARG A 518 -9.23 -24.30 -4.45
C ARG A 518 -8.34 -25.50 -4.76
N ALA A 519 -7.63 -25.47 -5.88
CA ALA A 519 -6.66 -26.51 -6.22
C ALA A 519 -5.43 -26.47 -5.30
N GLU A 520 -4.96 -25.29 -4.88
CA GLU A 520 -3.86 -25.09 -3.93
C GLU A 520 -4.23 -25.62 -2.54
N ALA A 521 -5.42 -25.30 -2.04
CA ALA A 521 -5.92 -25.82 -0.76
C ALA A 521 -6.02 -27.36 -0.78
N THR A 522 -6.64 -27.94 -1.82
CA THR A 522 -6.72 -29.40 -1.99
C THR A 522 -5.34 -30.04 -2.17
N ALA A 523 -4.41 -29.37 -2.86
CA ALA A 523 -3.04 -29.86 -3.01
C ALA A 523 -2.28 -29.85 -1.68
N ALA A 524 -2.48 -28.82 -0.85
CA ALA A 524 -1.87 -28.73 0.49
C ALA A 524 -2.39 -29.83 1.43
N GLU A 525 -3.70 -30.08 1.43
CA GLU A 525 -4.32 -31.19 2.20
C GLU A 525 -3.76 -32.57 1.78
N MET A 526 -3.42 -32.74 0.50
CA MET A 526 -2.90 -33.99 -0.04
C MET A 526 -1.36 -34.09 0.00
N ALA A 527 -0.66 -33.06 0.48
CA ALA A 527 0.80 -33.02 0.49
C ALA A 527 1.38 -33.72 1.73
N ASP A 528 2.53 -34.34 1.55
CA ASP A 528 3.34 -34.86 2.65
C ASP A 528 4.08 -33.70 3.35
N VAL A 529 4.51 -32.69 2.57
CA VAL A 529 5.20 -31.47 3.05
C VAL A 529 4.66 -30.24 2.33
N VAL A 530 4.42 -29.18 3.10
CA VAL A 530 4.04 -27.85 2.61
C VAL A 530 5.17 -26.88 2.92
N VAL A 531 5.68 -26.19 1.89
CA VAL A 531 6.74 -25.18 2.02
C VAL A 531 6.23 -23.83 1.51
N LEU A 532 6.18 -22.84 2.38
CA LEU A 532 5.67 -21.51 2.07
C LEU A 532 6.76 -20.47 2.36
N ALA A 533 6.79 -19.41 1.58
CA ALA A 533 7.71 -18.29 1.83
C ALA A 533 6.96 -17.03 2.24
N SER A 534 7.60 -16.19 3.03
CA SER A 534 7.05 -14.97 3.61
C SER A 534 8.20 -13.97 3.71
N GLY A 535 8.60 -13.43 2.57
CA GLY A 535 9.88 -12.73 2.41
C GLY A 535 11.05 -13.63 2.74
N ASN A 536 11.77 -13.31 3.81
CA ASN A 536 12.91 -14.07 4.32
C ASN A 536 12.57 -15.04 5.45
N LEU A 537 11.28 -15.19 5.76
CA LEU A 537 10.72 -16.22 6.63
C LEU A 537 10.22 -17.39 5.77
N GLY A 538 10.81 -18.56 5.98
CA GLY A 538 10.37 -19.84 5.44
C GLY A 538 9.45 -20.55 6.44
N VAL A 539 8.38 -21.13 5.93
CA VAL A 539 7.41 -21.91 6.71
C VAL A 539 7.37 -23.32 6.14
N ILE A 540 7.69 -24.31 6.98
CA ILE A 540 7.64 -25.73 6.64
C ILE A 540 6.56 -26.37 7.50
N SER A 541 5.76 -27.24 6.93
CA SER A 541 4.71 -27.95 7.66
C SER A 541 4.49 -29.35 7.10
N PHE A 542 4.07 -30.26 7.97
CA PHE A 542 3.77 -31.65 7.65
C PHE A 542 2.27 -31.92 7.88
N PRO A 543 1.40 -31.77 6.86
CA PRO A 543 -0.05 -31.92 7.01
C PRO A 543 -0.49 -33.29 7.55
N GLY A 544 0.28 -34.35 7.28
CA GLY A 544 0.02 -35.69 7.81
C GLY A 544 0.14 -35.81 9.34
N TRP A 545 0.70 -34.81 10.01
CA TRP A 545 0.84 -34.74 11.46
C TRP A 545 -0.15 -33.71 12.04
N PRO A 546 -1.18 -34.16 12.79
CA PRO A 546 -2.22 -33.27 13.31
C PRO A 546 -1.71 -32.20 14.27
N GLU A 547 -0.64 -32.50 15.01
CA GLU A 547 -0.02 -31.60 16.00
C GLU A 547 1.38 -31.18 15.52
N ARG A 548 1.92 -30.09 16.07
CA ARG A 548 3.30 -29.64 15.80
C ARG A 548 4.27 -30.76 16.15
N MET A 549 5.21 -31.04 15.25
CA MET A 549 6.20 -32.09 15.51
C MET A 549 7.27 -31.54 16.47
N SER A 550 7.69 -32.36 17.43
CA SER A 550 8.88 -32.03 18.23
C SER A 550 10.15 -32.23 17.41
N LEU A 551 11.26 -31.62 17.84
CA LEU A 551 12.58 -31.81 17.25
C LEU A 551 12.95 -33.30 17.22
N GLU A 552 12.66 -34.01 18.30
CA GLU A 552 12.92 -35.45 18.43
C GLU A 552 12.08 -36.27 17.43
N GLN A 553 10.83 -35.87 17.20
CA GLN A 553 9.96 -36.49 16.19
C GLN A 553 10.41 -36.16 14.76
N LEU A 554 10.84 -34.92 14.51
CA LEU A 554 11.38 -34.49 13.22
C LEU A 554 12.67 -35.24 12.91
N ASP A 555 13.58 -35.41 13.86
CA ASP A 555 14.82 -36.16 13.69
C ASP A 555 14.56 -37.66 13.49
N ALA A 556 13.52 -38.22 14.12
CA ALA A 556 13.14 -39.60 13.91
C ALA A 556 12.50 -39.84 12.52
N ALA A 557 11.67 -38.90 12.04
CA ALA A 557 10.97 -39.03 10.77
C ALA A 557 11.80 -38.58 9.56
N PHE A 558 12.58 -37.50 9.73
CA PHE A 558 13.37 -36.83 8.70
C PHE A 558 14.77 -36.45 9.23
N PRO A 559 15.67 -37.43 9.48
CA PRO A 559 16.93 -37.20 10.20
C PRO A 559 17.89 -36.19 9.56
N ARG A 560 17.70 -35.85 8.28
CA ARG A 560 18.53 -34.90 7.55
C ARG A 560 17.95 -33.48 7.52
N LEU A 561 16.71 -33.27 7.97
CA LEU A 561 16.00 -32.02 7.76
C LEU A 561 16.63 -30.85 8.52
N ILE A 562 16.65 -30.89 9.85
CA ILE A 562 17.12 -29.75 10.65
C ILE A 562 18.60 -29.53 10.42
N ALA A 563 19.42 -30.59 10.55
CA ALA A 563 20.85 -30.52 10.29
C ALA A 563 21.18 -29.99 8.88
N GLY A 564 20.49 -30.47 7.84
CA GLY A 564 20.74 -30.05 6.46
C GLY A 564 20.21 -28.65 6.14
N LEU A 565 19.19 -28.16 6.84
CA LEU A 565 18.73 -26.78 6.72
C LEU A 565 19.76 -25.82 7.30
N VAL A 566 20.23 -26.07 8.52
CA VAL A 566 21.15 -25.15 9.23
C VAL A 566 22.59 -25.22 8.72
N ASP A 567 23.01 -26.33 8.10
CA ASP A 567 24.31 -26.47 7.41
C ASP A 567 24.35 -25.67 6.08
N HIS A 568 23.18 -25.27 5.56
CA HIS A 568 23.13 -24.49 4.33
C HIS A 568 23.47 -23.01 4.62
N PRO A 569 24.47 -22.40 3.95
CA PRO A 569 24.98 -21.06 4.26
C PRO A 569 23.99 -19.90 4.00
N GLY A 570 22.81 -20.23 3.47
CA GLY A 570 21.71 -19.29 3.27
C GLY A 570 20.67 -19.29 4.38
N ILE A 571 20.80 -20.15 5.38
CA ILE A 571 19.87 -20.29 6.51
C ILE A 571 20.61 -19.83 7.77
N ALA A 572 20.02 -18.90 8.50
CA ALA A 572 20.56 -18.44 9.77
C ALA A 572 20.28 -19.43 10.88
N PHE A 573 19.01 -19.79 11.01
CA PHE A 573 18.53 -20.75 11.98
C PHE A 573 17.14 -21.30 11.62
N ALA A 574 16.80 -22.43 12.24
CA ALA A 574 15.46 -22.98 12.27
C ALA A 574 14.85 -22.84 13.68
N LEU A 575 13.59 -22.43 13.75
CA LEU A 575 12.81 -22.40 14.99
C LEU A 575 12.04 -23.72 15.15
N VAL A 576 12.43 -24.50 16.15
CA VAL A 576 11.86 -25.82 16.45
C VAL A 576 11.38 -25.91 17.89
N HIS A 577 10.68 -26.99 18.22
CA HIS A 577 10.22 -27.26 19.58
C HIS A 577 10.79 -28.61 20.04
N SER A 578 11.62 -28.62 21.07
CA SER A 578 12.10 -29.83 21.74
C SER A 578 11.16 -30.19 22.90
N GLU A 579 10.90 -31.49 23.08
CA GLU A 579 10.17 -31.99 24.25
C GLU A 579 10.96 -31.78 25.56
N GLU A 580 12.29 -31.79 25.50
CA GLU A 580 13.17 -31.62 26.66
C GLU A 580 13.44 -30.15 26.98
N TYR A 581 13.80 -29.35 25.97
CA TYR A 581 14.28 -27.97 26.15
C TYR A 581 13.24 -26.90 25.80
N GLY A 582 12.10 -27.29 25.23
CA GLY A 582 11.09 -26.36 24.75
C GLY A 582 11.50 -25.67 23.44
N PRO A 583 11.12 -24.40 23.21
CA PRO A 583 11.37 -23.74 21.93
C PRO A 583 12.84 -23.36 21.73
N LEU A 584 13.41 -23.75 20.60
CA LEU A 584 14.83 -23.60 20.26
C LEU A 584 15.01 -22.87 18.92
N ALA A 585 15.96 -21.95 18.87
CA ALA A 585 16.52 -21.47 17.61
C ALA A 585 17.84 -22.21 17.35
N VAL A 586 17.89 -23.05 16.32
CA VAL A 586 19.05 -23.91 16.00
C VAL A 586 19.75 -23.35 14.76
N GLY A 587 21.03 -23.01 14.87
CA GLY A 587 21.91 -22.60 13.78
C GLY A 587 22.98 -23.66 13.47
N GLU A 588 23.92 -23.33 12.57
CA GLU A 588 24.99 -24.25 12.12
C GLU A 588 25.89 -24.73 13.27
N THR A 589 26.33 -23.80 14.11
CA THR A 589 27.36 -24.01 15.15
C THR A 589 26.83 -23.92 16.58
N GLY A 590 25.53 -23.74 16.76
CA GLY A 590 24.92 -23.62 18.08
C GLY A 590 23.41 -23.45 18.10
N ALA A 591 22.84 -23.36 19.30
CA ALA A 591 21.42 -23.21 19.54
C ALA A 591 21.13 -22.27 20.73
N HIS A 592 20.01 -21.57 20.63
CA HIS A 592 19.49 -20.70 21.70
C HIS A 592 18.18 -21.27 22.26
N HIS A 593 18.15 -21.55 23.55
CA HIS A 593 16.97 -22.00 24.28
C HIS A 593 16.12 -20.80 24.68
N LEU A 594 15.01 -20.57 23.99
CA LEU A 594 14.31 -19.28 24.04
C LEU A 594 13.63 -19.00 25.39
N ARG A 595 13.35 -20.03 26.18
CA ARG A 595 12.61 -19.91 27.44
C ARG A 595 13.49 -19.58 28.64
N ASP A 596 14.63 -20.24 28.76
CA ASP A 596 15.57 -20.11 29.88
C ASP A 596 16.84 -19.32 29.51
N GLY A 597 17.04 -19.03 28.23
CA GLY A 597 18.16 -18.22 27.72
C GLY A 597 19.50 -18.96 27.69
N VAL A 598 19.48 -20.30 27.79
CA VAL A 598 20.69 -21.12 27.67
C VAL A 598 21.15 -21.12 26.20
N ILE A 599 22.47 -21.00 26.00
CA ILE A 599 23.10 -21.02 24.68
C ILE A 599 24.07 -22.20 24.63
N ASP A 600 23.88 -23.07 23.65
CA ASP A 600 24.78 -24.16 23.32
C ASP A 600 25.61 -23.77 22.08
N GLY A 601 26.94 -23.67 22.20
CA GLY A 601 27.79 -23.25 21.09
C GLY A 601 27.73 -21.74 20.83
N GLU A 602 27.58 -21.35 19.56
CA GLU A 602 27.42 -19.94 19.16
C GLU A 602 25.93 -19.56 19.09
N ASP A 603 25.57 -18.36 19.58
CA ASP A 603 24.19 -17.88 19.58
C ASP A 603 23.77 -17.43 18.16
N PRO A 604 22.84 -18.13 17.49
CA PRO A 604 22.40 -17.79 16.14
C PRO A 604 21.59 -16.48 16.08
N LEU A 605 21.17 -15.93 17.23
CA LEU A 605 20.30 -14.76 17.28
C LEU A 605 21.06 -13.42 17.33
N ILE A 606 22.38 -13.45 17.52
CA ILE A 606 23.23 -12.25 17.61
C ILE A 606 23.00 -11.25 16.45
N PRO A 607 22.92 -11.69 15.17
CA PRO A 607 22.74 -10.77 14.03
C PRO A 607 21.37 -10.06 14.02
N PHE A 608 20.40 -10.57 14.79
CA PHE A 608 19.01 -10.11 14.77
C PHE A 608 18.69 -9.19 15.94
N GLY A 609 19.66 -8.70 16.71
CA GLY A 609 19.43 -7.66 17.72
C GLY A 609 18.61 -8.12 18.94
N PRO A 610 18.37 -7.22 19.90
CA PRO A 610 18.05 -7.60 21.28
C PRO A 610 16.65 -8.20 21.48
N ASN A 611 15.68 -7.82 20.64
CA ASN A 611 14.29 -8.30 20.77
C ASN A 611 14.03 -9.61 20.00
N ALA A 612 15.02 -10.17 19.29
CA ALA A 612 14.83 -11.39 18.50
C ALA A 612 14.33 -12.57 19.35
N THR A 613 14.95 -12.83 20.51
CA THR A 613 14.53 -13.90 21.43
C THR A 613 13.09 -13.69 21.91
N ARG A 614 12.71 -12.45 22.24
CA ARG A 614 11.36 -12.11 22.69
C ARG A 614 10.31 -12.42 21.61
N HIS A 615 10.58 -11.99 20.37
CA HIS A 615 9.68 -12.21 19.24
C HIS A 615 9.53 -13.69 18.91
N LEU A 616 10.65 -14.44 18.88
CA LEU A 616 10.64 -15.87 18.62
C LEU A 616 9.95 -16.67 19.73
N LEU A 617 10.16 -16.31 20.99
CA LEU A 617 9.49 -16.97 22.12
C LEU A 617 7.98 -16.78 22.05
N ARG A 618 7.51 -15.55 21.78
CA ARG A 618 6.09 -15.24 21.62
C ARG A 618 5.46 -16.07 20.49
N GLU A 619 6.11 -16.12 19.32
CA GLU A 619 5.64 -16.93 18.20
C GLU A 619 5.60 -18.42 18.55
N ALA A 620 6.63 -18.92 19.23
CA ALA A 620 6.72 -20.33 19.63
C ALA A 620 5.62 -20.79 20.59
N GLU A 621 4.90 -19.87 21.22
CA GLU A 621 3.76 -20.15 22.11
C GLU A 621 2.43 -20.30 21.36
N PHE A 622 2.37 -19.94 20.08
CA PHE A 622 1.14 -20.07 19.31
C PHE A 622 0.77 -21.53 19.07
N ALA A 623 -0.50 -21.89 19.31
CA ALA A 623 -1.00 -23.25 19.11
C ALA A 623 -0.94 -23.73 17.65
N ASN A 624 -0.84 -22.79 16.70
CA ASN A 624 -0.82 -23.04 15.27
C ASN A 624 0.53 -22.74 14.60
N ILE A 625 1.62 -22.58 15.37
CA ILE A 625 2.93 -22.28 14.78
C ILE A 625 3.46 -23.47 13.96
N PRO A 626 3.86 -23.25 12.69
CA PRO A 626 4.56 -24.24 11.88
C PRO A 626 6.07 -24.26 12.19
N GLU A 627 6.83 -25.15 11.55
CA GLU A 627 8.29 -25.06 11.59
C GLU A 627 8.77 -23.83 10.80
N LEU A 628 9.53 -22.93 11.44
CA LEU A 628 10.00 -21.68 10.81
C LEU A 628 11.49 -21.73 10.50
N VAL A 629 11.88 -21.11 9.40
CA VAL A 629 13.27 -21.01 8.95
C VAL A 629 13.56 -19.56 8.58
N ILE A 630 14.67 -19.00 9.07
CA ILE A 630 15.09 -17.63 8.76
C ILE A 630 16.29 -17.68 7.83
N SER A 631 16.27 -16.91 6.74
CA SER A 631 17.43 -16.79 5.86
C SER A 631 18.54 -15.95 6.48
N GLU A 632 19.79 -16.26 6.11
CA GLU A 632 20.98 -15.57 6.60
C GLU A 632 21.14 -14.18 5.96
N PRO A 633 21.07 -13.09 6.75
CA PRO A 633 21.40 -11.75 6.27
C PRO A 633 22.88 -11.65 5.89
N ASP A 634 23.20 -10.88 4.86
CA ASP A 634 24.59 -10.58 4.52
C ASP A 634 25.21 -9.66 5.59
N PRO A 635 26.27 -10.07 6.30
CA PRO A 635 26.81 -9.31 7.42
C PRO A 635 27.52 -8.02 6.98
N VAL A 636 27.86 -7.88 5.69
CA VAL A 636 28.60 -6.72 5.16
C VAL A 636 27.63 -5.71 4.56
N SER A 637 26.73 -6.16 3.70
CA SER A 637 25.78 -5.27 3.00
C SER A 637 24.50 -5.03 3.79
N GLY A 638 24.18 -5.90 4.76
CA GLY A 638 22.88 -5.93 5.43
C GLY A 638 21.75 -6.43 4.52
N GLU A 639 22.08 -6.95 3.32
CA GLU A 639 21.08 -7.48 2.41
C GLU A 639 20.45 -8.77 2.94
N VAL A 640 19.14 -8.91 2.79
CA VAL A 640 18.39 -10.07 3.29
C VAL A 640 17.87 -10.90 2.12
N PRO A 641 18.36 -12.13 1.93
CA PRO A 641 17.89 -13.00 0.86
C PRO A 641 16.46 -13.48 1.10
N ALA A 642 15.52 -13.02 0.29
CA ALA A 642 14.15 -13.52 0.32
C ALA A 642 14.07 -14.96 -0.21
N PHE A 643 13.24 -15.81 0.39
CA PHE A 643 12.89 -17.11 -0.19
C PHE A 643 11.94 -16.96 -1.40
N GLU A 644 11.38 -15.77 -1.57
CA GLU A 644 10.55 -15.38 -2.72
C GLU A 644 11.38 -14.69 -3.80
N GLU A 645 10.86 -14.67 -5.03
CA GLU A 645 11.48 -13.93 -6.13
C GLU A 645 11.15 -12.42 -6.09
N LEU A 646 11.39 -11.79 -4.93
CA LEU A 646 11.20 -10.36 -4.65
C LEU A 646 12.50 -9.77 -4.08
N VAL A 647 12.92 -8.61 -4.59
CA VAL A 647 14.17 -7.95 -4.17
C VAL A 647 14.02 -7.11 -2.92
N GLY A 648 12.85 -6.48 -2.75
CA GLY A 648 12.39 -5.96 -1.47
C GLY A 648 11.60 -7.07 -0.78
N ASN A 649 11.80 -7.27 0.52
CA ASN A 649 11.12 -8.33 1.26
C ASN A 649 10.93 -7.95 2.72
N HIS A 650 9.96 -8.61 3.34
CA HIS A 650 9.66 -8.49 4.76
C HIS A 650 8.96 -9.76 5.26
N GLY A 651 8.89 -9.93 6.58
CA GLY A 651 8.14 -10.96 7.26
C GLY A 651 8.96 -11.82 8.22
N GLY A 652 10.28 -11.81 8.07
CA GLY A 652 11.20 -12.49 8.98
C GLY A 652 11.94 -11.51 9.89
N LEU A 653 13.18 -11.86 10.22
CA LEU A 653 14.08 -11.03 11.01
C LEU A 653 15.24 -10.49 10.16
N GLY A 654 15.88 -9.42 10.64
CA GLY A 654 17.09 -8.87 10.05
C GLY A 654 16.86 -7.78 9.00
N GLY A 655 17.86 -6.92 8.82
CA GLY A 655 17.77 -5.73 7.96
C GLY A 655 16.74 -4.71 8.46
N SER A 656 16.35 -3.78 7.58
CA SER A 656 15.48 -2.65 7.90
C SER A 656 13.98 -2.99 7.98
N GLN A 657 13.58 -4.24 7.74
CA GLN A 657 12.17 -4.66 7.84
C GLN A 657 11.58 -4.50 9.26
N ARG A 658 12.43 -4.46 10.29
CA ARG A 658 12.04 -4.28 11.69
C ARG A 658 12.19 -2.86 12.19
N GLU A 659 12.37 -1.91 11.29
CA GLU A 659 12.53 -0.51 11.63
C GLU A 659 11.40 0.36 11.05
N PRO A 660 10.11 0.03 11.25
CA PRO A 660 9.01 0.93 10.91
C PRO A 660 9.04 2.19 11.78
N PHE A 661 8.16 3.13 11.45
CA PHE A 661 8.11 4.42 12.13
C PHE A 661 6.69 4.83 12.52
N LEU A 662 6.64 5.76 13.47
CA LEU A 662 5.48 6.55 13.85
C LEU A 662 5.87 8.03 13.80
N LEU A 663 5.23 8.79 12.92
CA LEU A 663 5.32 10.24 12.81
C LEU A 663 4.02 10.87 13.31
N TYR A 664 4.09 11.51 14.46
CA TYR A 664 2.92 11.98 15.20
C TYR A 664 3.08 13.44 15.64
N PRO A 665 1.99 14.19 15.87
CA PRO A 665 2.07 15.56 16.37
C PRO A 665 2.82 15.66 17.71
N ASP A 666 3.68 16.66 17.85
CA ASP A 666 4.55 16.85 19.04
C ASP A 666 3.76 17.09 20.35
N THR A 667 2.45 17.31 20.25
CA THR A 667 1.55 17.43 21.41
C THR A 667 1.28 16.11 22.13
N PHE A 668 1.59 14.97 21.51
CA PHE A 668 1.39 13.65 22.10
C PHE A 668 2.69 13.08 22.66
N ASP A 669 2.56 12.27 23.70
CA ASP A 669 3.65 11.51 24.31
C ASP A 669 3.39 10.01 24.08
N PRO A 670 4.28 9.28 23.38
CA PRO A 670 4.18 7.84 23.22
C PRO A 670 4.63 7.06 24.47
N GLY A 671 5.15 7.74 25.50
CA GLY A 671 5.77 7.13 26.67
C GLY A 671 7.29 6.97 26.53
N ALA A 672 7.93 6.61 27.63
CA ALA A 672 9.39 6.46 27.70
C ALA A 672 9.90 5.07 27.27
N GLU A 673 9.02 4.07 27.23
CA GLU A 673 9.35 2.71 26.82
C GLU A 673 9.41 2.59 25.30
N GLU A 674 10.32 1.75 24.79
CA GLU A 674 10.34 1.42 23.36
C GLU A 674 9.04 0.69 23.00
N ILE A 675 8.41 1.12 21.89
CA ILE A 675 7.21 0.46 21.38
C ILE A 675 7.65 -0.85 20.72
N VAL A 676 7.50 -1.96 21.44
CA VAL A 676 7.74 -3.32 20.95
C VAL A 676 6.41 -4.04 20.75
N GLY A 677 6.12 -4.38 19.49
CA GLY A 677 4.94 -5.12 19.05
C GLY A 677 3.77 -4.22 18.65
N ALA A 678 2.97 -4.72 17.70
CA ALA A 678 1.85 -4.00 17.11
C ALA A 678 0.70 -3.76 18.12
N GLY A 679 0.53 -4.67 19.10
CA GLY A 679 -0.40 -4.48 20.20
C GLY A 679 -0.01 -3.34 21.15
N HIS A 680 1.28 -3.15 21.41
CA HIS A 680 1.74 -2.00 22.20
C HIS A 680 1.50 -0.68 21.43
N LEU A 681 1.75 -0.67 20.12
CA LEU A 681 1.42 0.49 19.29
C LEU A 681 -0.10 0.79 19.33
N HIS A 682 -0.95 -0.23 19.27
CA HIS A 682 -2.40 -0.07 19.44
C HIS A 682 -2.74 0.65 20.73
N ASP A 683 -2.19 0.21 21.87
CA ASP A 683 -2.47 0.82 23.18
C ASP A 683 -2.10 2.31 23.21
N VAL A 684 -0.96 2.68 22.62
CA VAL A 684 -0.52 4.09 22.50
C VAL A 684 -1.52 4.90 21.66
N LEU A 685 -1.87 4.42 20.46
CA LEU A 685 -2.76 5.16 19.55
C LEU A 685 -4.19 5.24 20.10
N LYS A 686 -4.69 4.15 20.69
CA LYS A 686 -5.99 4.09 21.34
C LYS A 686 -6.04 5.03 22.54
N GLY A 687 -4.97 5.08 23.35
CA GLY A 687 -4.82 6.01 24.46
C GLY A 687 -4.91 7.48 24.03
N TRP A 688 -4.29 7.85 22.90
CA TRP A 688 -4.42 9.21 22.35
C TRP A 688 -5.84 9.52 21.90
N ILE A 689 -6.53 8.58 21.24
CA ILE A 689 -7.94 8.75 20.85
C ILE A 689 -8.81 8.94 22.09
N GLU A 690 -8.67 8.07 23.10
CA GLU A 690 -9.47 8.13 24.32
C GLU A 690 -9.20 9.41 25.12
N GLY A 691 -7.96 9.87 25.18
CA GLY A 691 -7.57 11.12 25.85
C GLY A 691 -8.24 12.36 25.23
N GLU A 692 -8.26 12.47 23.90
CA GLU A 692 -8.84 13.62 23.19
C GLU A 692 -10.36 13.53 23.01
N GLN A 693 -10.92 12.32 22.91
CA GLN A 693 -12.35 12.09 22.64
C GLN A 693 -13.18 11.79 23.89
N GLY A 694 -12.56 11.71 25.08
CA GLY A 694 -13.24 11.67 26.37
C GLY A 694 -13.59 10.28 26.90
N GLY A 695 -12.67 9.32 26.81
CA GLY A 695 -12.76 7.97 27.39
C GLY A 695 -12.46 7.90 28.90
N GLY A 696 -12.82 8.94 29.67
CA GLY A 696 -12.35 9.19 31.04
C GLY A 696 -12.76 8.21 32.17
N ASP A 697 -13.12 6.96 31.88
CA ASP A 697 -13.41 5.94 32.90
C ASP A 697 -12.46 4.71 32.85
N SER A 698 -11.57 4.60 31.85
CA SER A 698 -10.68 3.44 31.65
C SER A 698 -9.28 3.62 32.24
N ILE A 699 -8.71 4.82 32.19
CA ILE A 699 -7.28 5.06 32.54
C ILE A 699 -6.99 4.84 34.03
N GLU A 700 -7.88 5.27 34.93
CA GLU A 700 -7.70 5.01 36.38
C GLU A 700 -7.85 3.52 36.73
N ARG A 701 -8.58 2.74 35.93
CA ARG A 701 -8.74 1.29 36.17
C ARG A 701 -7.55 0.48 35.67
N TRP A 702 -6.85 0.96 34.64
CA TRP A 702 -5.70 0.29 34.04
C TRP A 702 -4.40 0.47 34.83
N ILE A 703 -4.13 1.68 35.35
CA ILE A 703 -2.93 1.96 36.16
C ILE A 703 -2.96 1.18 37.49
N VAL A 704 -4.15 0.91 38.04
CA VAL A 704 -4.29 0.16 39.30
C VAL A 704 -4.08 -1.35 39.13
N HIS A 705 -4.30 -1.92 37.95
CA HIS A 705 -4.18 -3.37 37.73
C HIS A 705 -2.74 -3.87 37.46
N LYS A 706 -1.78 -3.00 37.09
CA LYS A 706 -0.37 -3.42 36.90
C LYS A 706 0.47 -3.43 38.18
N ASN A 707 -0.02 -2.87 39.30
CA ASN A 707 0.77 -2.73 40.54
C ASN A 707 0.50 -3.80 41.62
N VAL A 708 -0.03 -4.98 41.27
CA VAL A 708 -0.16 -6.09 42.23
C VAL A 708 0.98 -7.10 42.04
N THR A 709 2.00 -6.99 42.88
CA THR A 709 3.03 -8.02 43.10
C THR A 709 2.40 -9.33 43.58
N PRO A 710 2.88 -10.52 43.13
CA PRO A 710 2.33 -11.80 43.55
C PRO A 710 2.79 -12.16 44.96
N GLY A 711 1.85 -12.35 45.89
CA GLY A 711 2.16 -12.70 47.27
C GLY A 711 1.01 -13.35 48.04
N SER A 712 1.12 -14.68 48.19
CA SER A 712 0.52 -15.56 49.20
C SER A 712 -0.90 -16.13 48.95
N PRO A 713 -1.12 -17.45 49.18
CA PRO A 713 -2.41 -18.09 49.01
C PRO A 713 -3.38 -17.75 50.15
N PRO A 714 -4.71 -17.71 49.90
CA PRO A 714 -5.67 -17.34 50.93
C PRO A 714 -5.82 -18.45 51.97
N ALA A 715 -5.74 -18.04 53.24
CA ALA A 715 -5.99 -18.88 54.40
C ALA A 715 -7.48 -19.26 54.51
N GLN A 716 -7.73 -20.54 54.78
CA GLN A 716 -9.03 -21.07 55.20
C GLN A 716 -9.55 -20.36 56.46
N LYS A 717 -10.82 -19.97 56.46
CA LYS A 717 -11.65 -19.92 57.68
C LYS A 717 -13.06 -20.42 57.40
N ALA A 718 -13.53 -21.20 58.37
CA ALA A 718 -14.69 -22.06 58.38
C ALA A 718 -15.93 -21.41 59.03
N GLY A 719 -17.09 -22.04 58.78
CA GLY A 719 -18.34 -21.91 59.55
C GLY A 719 -19.13 -20.62 59.26
N GLU A 720 -20.45 -20.60 59.22
CA GLU A 720 -21.49 -21.56 59.62
C GLU A 720 -22.81 -21.09 58.98
N ASP A 721 -23.56 -22.05 58.46
CA ASP A 721 -25.01 -22.26 58.62
C ASP A 721 -26.09 -21.19 58.38
N THR A 722 -26.94 -21.55 57.41
CA THR A 722 -28.41 -21.78 57.51
C THR A 722 -29.43 -20.68 57.15
N TRP A 723 -30.51 -21.20 56.55
CA TRP A 723 -31.85 -20.65 56.23
C TRP A 723 -31.94 -19.81 54.94
N GLY A 724 -32.76 -20.13 53.92
CA GLY A 724 -33.82 -21.11 53.77
C GLY A 724 -34.95 -20.55 52.90
N ILE A 725 -35.27 -21.28 51.83
CA ILE A 725 -36.61 -21.45 51.20
C ILE A 725 -37.23 -20.22 50.50
N ALA A 726 -37.21 -20.20 49.16
CA ALA A 726 -38.31 -20.64 48.28
C ALA A 726 -37.85 -20.64 46.82
#